data_AF-A0A5A8DZB3-F1
#
_entry.id   AF-A0A5A8DZB3-F1
#
_cell.length_a   1.000
_cell.length_b   1.000
_cell.length_c   1.000
_cell.angle_alpha   90.00
_cell.angle_beta   90.00
_cell.angle_gamma   90.00
#
_symmetry.space_group_name_H-M   'P 1'
#
loop_
_entity.id
_entity.type
_entity.pdbx_description
1 polymer ?
#
loop_
_entity_poly.entity_id
_entity_poly.type
_entity_poly.pdbx_seq_one_letter_code
_entity_poly.pdbx_strand_id
1 'polypeptide(L)'
;MPPKFRTKRKAKGKTAESGAGAAMSAAAAAAKAAEGHKQLGNDAFKAGDFMSAIASYTAAIEADGRNHVLFSNRSAAHFSNGDFEAAEADAKTCVEIKPDFPKGHVRLGDALLAAGRPSEALTAFAHAVTIDPGSTVAAERLAKAQKAVADAAAAAAAAAAAAAGHGGVGEAGTVIGIDLGTTNSCVGVWRDGRVEIIANEEGDRTTPSVVAFCGSERLVGRAAVAQAATNPHNTVFDAKRLIGQNFSDDQLQRDVRHFPFAVVEGPGDKPMIEVDYRGTKRQFAPEEISAMVLEKMKETAERFLGHPVHKAVVTVPAYFNDAQRQATKAAGAIAGLEVLRIVNEPTAAALAYGLDKSSSAAAAAGAAADGSATHEVSDTVDDKPNVLIFDLGGGTFDVSLLTIEEGMFEVMATGGDTHLGGEDFDNALVELTCTMIARTHAGADPKSNPRALRRLRTACERAKRILSTAMTTNVAVDELLDGVDVSVPVSRAKFESINSFLFDKCIETVMRVLSDASVKPKDVSDVVLVGGSTRIPKVRAMLREKFGGKELCERIDPDEAVAYGAAVQAAVLSGAQAAATTDLLLVDVAPLSLGIELVGGVMSSVIKRNTPIPARKTQRYSTEEDYQTEIEIDVTFELDANGILNVSAFDAETGASASTTIANSPGHISPDEIARMVRIAEENRAADEEFRKRADARNELTHLAKDGIEAAAAAGDAGMVAVARSHIAWAESDAGQSASYAELRRRFSELASRMGFSAAEDTA
;
A
#
# COMPACT_ATOMS: atom_id res chain seq x y z
N MET A 1 -18.97 66.04 -44.07
CA MET A 1 -19.01 66.93 -42.89
C MET A 1 -20.11 66.43 -41.97
N PRO A 2 -20.08 66.67 -40.64
CA PRO A 2 -19.04 66.62 -39.58
C PRO A 2 -19.61 65.75 -38.39
N PRO A 3 -19.28 65.88 -37.07
CA PRO A 3 -18.19 66.52 -36.28
C PRO A 3 -17.43 65.49 -35.37
N LYS A 4 -16.24 65.66 -34.78
CA LYS A 4 -15.52 66.68 -33.95
C LYS A 4 -16.01 66.89 -32.49
N PHE A 5 -15.04 66.75 -31.57
CA PHE A 5 -14.98 67.10 -30.12
C PHE A 5 -15.66 66.11 -29.13
N ARG A 6 -15.10 65.76 -27.95
CA ARG A 6 -14.42 66.61 -26.96
C ARG A 6 -13.86 65.75 -25.79
N THR A 7 -12.61 65.93 -25.36
CA THR A 7 -12.16 65.57 -24.00
C THR A 7 -11.57 66.80 -23.32
N LYS A 8 -12.02 67.10 -22.08
CA LYS A 8 -11.50 68.15 -21.20
C LYS A 8 -11.13 67.54 -19.84
N ARG A 9 -9.84 67.59 -19.53
CA ARG A 9 -9.12 67.91 -18.26
C ARG A 9 -9.71 67.50 -16.89
N LYS A 10 -8.83 66.88 -16.07
CA LYS A 10 -8.32 67.28 -14.72
C LYS A 10 -7.29 66.19 -14.29
N ALA A 11 -6.20 66.39 -13.56
CA ALA A 11 -5.47 67.52 -12.99
C ALA A 11 -4.02 67.06 -12.74
N LYS A 12 -3.04 67.99 -12.76
CA LYS A 12 -1.64 67.76 -12.37
C LYS A 12 -1.52 67.63 -10.85
N GLY A 13 -0.88 66.55 -10.39
CA GLY A 13 -0.24 66.47 -9.06
C GLY A 13 1.28 66.36 -9.23
N LYS A 14 2.02 67.33 -8.68
CA LYS A 14 3.47 67.30 -8.47
C LYS A 14 3.74 66.67 -7.10
N THR A 15 4.64 65.69 -7.02
CA THR A 15 5.47 65.22 -5.87
C THR A 15 5.89 63.78 -6.23
N ALA A 16 7.11 63.25 -6.04
CA ALA A 16 8.27 63.66 -5.28
C ALA A 16 9.55 63.06 -5.94
N GLU A 17 10.52 63.90 -6.30
CA GLU A 17 11.87 63.46 -6.72
C GLU A 17 12.88 63.44 -5.54
N SER A 18 12.43 63.63 -4.29
CA SER A 18 13.32 63.72 -3.11
C SER A 18 13.52 62.41 -2.34
N GLY A 19 12.78 61.34 -2.66
CA GLY A 19 12.85 60.05 -1.94
C GLY A 19 13.92 59.08 -2.46
N ALA A 20 14.21 59.10 -3.76
CA ALA A 20 15.13 58.15 -4.38
C ALA A 20 16.60 58.39 -3.99
N GLY A 21 17.00 59.66 -3.82
CA GLY A 21 18.37 60.02 -3.42
C GLY A 21 18.71 59.64 -1.98
N ALA A 22 17.75 59.76 -1.05
CA ALA A 22 17.93 59.40 0.36
C ALA A 22 18.01 57.87 0.54
N ALA A 23 17.17 57.11 -0.16
CA ALA A 23 17.17 55.64 -0.15
C ALA A 23 18.45 55.04 -0.76
N MET A 24 18.97 55.61 -1.86
CA MET A 24 20.29 55.21 -2.39
C MET A 24 21.44 55.52 -1.41
N SER A 25 21.36 56.62 -0.66
CA SER A 25 22.41 56.96 0.33
C SER A 25 22.41 56.04 1.55
N ALA A 26 21.24 55.59 2.00
CA ALA A 26 21.09 54.65 3.12
C ALA A 26 21.54 53.23 2.74
N ALA A 27 21.19 52.76 1.54
CA ALA A 27 21.66 51.48 1.00
C ALA A 27 23.19 51.45 0.83
N ALA A 28 23.79 52.56 0.37
CA ALA A 28 25.24 52.69 0.26
C ALA A 28 25.94 52.71 1.64
N ALA A 29 25.32 53.32 2.65
CA ALA A 29 25.84 53.32 4.02
C ALA A 29 25.75 51.93 4.67
N ALA A 30 24.64 51.20 4.47
CA ALA A 30 24.45 49.83 4.94
C ALA A 30 25.44 48.86 4.27
N ALA A 31 25.64 48.97 2.96
CA ALA A 31 26.64 48.18 2.23
C ALA A 31 28.07 48.44 2.72
N LYS A 32 28.41 49.70 3.04
CA LYS A 32 29.72 50.06 3.60
C LYS A 32 29.92 49.53 5.02
N ALA A 33 28.88 49.54 5.85
CA ALA A 33 28.91 48.96 7.19
C ALA A 33 29.04 47.43 7.14
N ALA A 34 28.27 46.76 6.26
CA ALA A 34 28.35 45.33 6.02
C ALA A 34 29.75 44.91 5.55
N GLU A 35 30.39 45.69 4.66
CA GLU A 35 31.75 45.43 4.19
C GLU A 35 32.79 45.53 5.32
N GLY A 36 32.64 46.51 6.22
CA GLY A 36 33.50 46.67 7.40
C GLY A 36 33.41 45.46 8.35
N HIS A 37 32.19 45.02 8.65
CA HIS A 37 31.96 43.83 9.48
C HIS A 37 32.40 42.53 8.80
N LYS A 38 32.21 42.41 7.48
CA LYS A 38 32.73 41.28 6.69
C LYS A 38 34.25 41.19 6.77
N GLN A 39 34.94 42.33 6.69
CA GLN A 39 36.41 42.36 6.79
C GLN A 39 36.90 41.95 8.18
N LEU A 40 36.27 42.45 9.25
CA LEU A 40 36.54 42.00 10.62
C LEU A 40 36.31 40.50 10.79
N GLY A 41 35.22 39.97 10.21
CA GLY A 41 34.92 38.53 10.22
C GLY A 41 35.98 37.72 9.46
N ASN A 42 36.43 38.20 8.30
CA ASN A 42 37.50 37.55 7.54
C ASN A 42 38.83 37.52 8.31
N ASP A 43 39.18 38.61 9.00
CA ASP A 43 40.42 38.72 9.77
C ASP A 43 40.39 37.85 11.03
N ALA A 44 39.25 37.81 11.74
CA ALA A 44 39.02 36.90 12.86
C ALA A 44 39.07 35.42 12.41
N PHE A 45 38.45 35.09 11.28
CA PHE A 45 38.47 33.74 10.70
C PHE A 45 39.90 33.30 10.36
N LYS A 46 40.72 34.20 9.79
CA LYS A 46 42.15 33.93 9.51
C LYS A 46 42.98 33.76 10.78
N ALA A 47 42.61 34.45 11.85
CA ALA A 47 43.27 34.32 13.16
C ALA A 47 42.84 33.06 13.92
N GLY A 48 41.87 32.28 13.39
CA GLY A 48 41.32 31.11 14.08
C GLY A 48 40.31 31.44 15.19
N ASP A 49 39.92 32.71 15.32
CA ASP A 49 38.89 33.15 16.26
C ASP A 49 37.50 33.06 15.60
N PHE A 50 36.97 31.85 15.54
CA PHE A 50 35.71 31.57 14.84
C PHE A 50 34.49 32.20 15.52
N MET A 51 34.50 32.36 16.84
CA MET A 51 33.41 33.01 17.57
C MET A 51 33.33 34.50 17.24
N SER A 52 34.47 35.21 17.22
CA SER A 52 34.51 36.61 16.78
C SER A 52 34.18 36.75 15.28
N ALA A 53 34.55 35.76 14.47
CA ALA A 53 34.17 35.72 13.04
C ALA A 53 32.65 35.58 12.85
N ILE A 54 32.00 34.66 13.58
CA ILE A 54 30.54 34.46 13.56
C ILE A 54 29.82 35.75 14.00
N ALA A 55 30.27 36.38 15.09
CA ALA A 55 29.69 37.64 15.57
C ALA A 55 29.81 38.76 14.51
N SER A 56 30.98 38.87 13.87
CA SER A 56 31.22 39.88 12.84
C SER A 56 30.42 39.62 11.56
N TYR A 57 30.29 38.37 11.11
CA TYR A 57 29.44 38.04 9.97
C TYR A 57 27.96 38.23 10.28
N THR A 58 27.52 37.95 11.52
CA THR A 58 26.14 38.23 11.94
C THR A 58 25.82 39.71 11.85
N ALA A 59 26.70 40.58 12.36
CA ALA A 59 26.56 42.03 12.21
C ALA A 59 26.57 42.47 10.74
N ALA A 60 27.36 41.81 9.88
CA ALA A 60 27.35 42.07 8.45
C ALA A 60 26.02 41.66 7.78
N ILE A 61 25.44 40.52 8.18
CA ILE A 61 24.15 40.00 7.67
C ILE A 61 22.99 40.89 8.14
N GLU A 62 23.03 41.41 9.36
CA GLU A 62 22.04 42.38 9.84
C GLU A 62 22.05 43.67 9.01
N ALA A 63 23.23 44.05 8.48
CA ALA A 63 23.37 45.20 7.59
C ALA A 63 23.04 44.89 6.11
N ASP A 64 23.26 43.65 5.65
CA ASP A 64 23.01 43.20 4.26
C ASP A 64 22.53 41.73 4.20
N GLY A 65 21.26 41.52 4.60
CA GLY A 65 20.67 40.18 4.76
C GLY A 65 20.36 39.41 3.47
N ARG A 66 20.69 39.96 2.29
CA ARG A 66 20.52 39.28 0.98
C ARG A 66 21.85 38.87 0.35
N ASN A 67 22.94 39.00 1.07
CA ASN A 67 24.27 38.71 0.56
C ASN A 67 24.68 37.27 0.85
N HIS A 68 24.49 36.39 -0.14
CA HIS A 68 24.88 34.98 -0.09
C HIS A 68 26.34 34.74 0.35
N VAL A 69 27.27 35.67 0.08
CA VAL A 69 28.68 35.53 0.50
C VAL A 69 28.82 35.60 2.02
N LEU A 70 28.00 36.41 2.70
CA LEU A 70 28.04 36.52 4.16
C LEU A 70 27.56 35.24 4.83
N PHE A 71 26.47 34.66 4.34
CA PHE A 71 25.99 33.35 4.78
C PHE A 71 27.00 32.23 4.48
N SER A 72 27.63 32.24 3.30
CA SER A 72 28.70 31.27 2.97
C SER A 72 29.91 31.38 3.90
N ASN A 73 30.30 32.60 4.30
CA ASN A 73 31.43 32.83 5.19
C ASN A 73 31.09 32.50 6.65
N ARG A 74 29.86 32.81 7.11
CA ARG A 74 29.41 32.45 8.46
C ARG A 74 29.20 30.95 8.62
N SER A 75 28.67 30.29 7.59
CA SER A 75 28.62 28.81 7.49
C SER A 75 30.01 28.20 7.67
N ALA A 76 31.04 28.75 7.00
CA ALA A 76 32.41 28.29 7.17
C ALA A 76 32.95 28.48 8.60
N ALA A 77 32.57 29.57 9.27
CA ALA A 77 32.94 29.86 10.65
C ALA A 77 32.26 28.92 11.63
N HIS A 78 30.95 28.67 11.48
CA HIS A 78 30.22 27.66 12.26
C HIS A 78 30.82 26.26 12.08
N PHE A 79 31.10 25.87 10.83
CA PHE A 79 31.74 24.58 10.54
C PHE A 79 33.09 24.43 11.22
N SER A 80 33.92 25.48 11.18
CA SER A 80 35.25 25.49 11.82
C SER A 80 35.18 25.53 13.35
N ASN A 81 34.06 26.02 13.90
CA ASN A 81 33.76 26.01 15.33
C ASN A 81 33.12 24.68 15.81
N GLY A 82 32.85 23.73 14.89
CA GLY A 82 32.21 22.45 15.20
C GLY A 82 30.69 22.50 15.31
N ASP A 83 30.06 23.62 14.94
CA ASP A 83 28.61 23.79 14.94
C ASP A 83 28.05 23.49 13.54
N PHE A 84 27.86 22.20 13.26
CA PHE A 84 27.48 21.73 11.92
C PHE A 84 26.03 22.05 11.56
N GLU A 85 25.14 22.16 12.56
CA GLU A 85 23.73 22.48 12.37
C GLU A 85 23.56 23.94 11.92
N ALA A 86 24.22 24.88 12.62
CA ALA A 86 24.23 26.28 12.19
C ALA A 86 24.95 26.47 10.84
N ALA A 87 26.01 25.69 10.59
CA ALA A 87 26.71 25.70 9.30
C ALA A 87 25.82 25.24 8.14
N GLU A 88 25.01 24.20 8.35
CA GLU A 88 24.02 23.70 7.38
C GLU A 88 22.94 24.75 7.11
N ALA A 89 22.38 25.35 8.17
CA ALA A 89 21.34 26.37 8.04
C ALA A 89 21.82 27.58 7.20
N ASP A 90 23.01 28.11 7.50
CA ASP A 90 23.59 29.21 6.72
C ASP A 90 23.94 28.80 5.29
N ALA A 91 24.42 27.57 5.07
CA ALA A 91 24.70 27.06 3.73
C ALA A 91 23.42 26.91 2.89
N LYS A 92 22.31 26.45 3.50
CA LYS A 92 20.98 26.38 2.88
C LYS A 92 20.49 27.76 2.47
N THR A 93 20.52 28.73 3.39
CA THR A 93 20.16 30.12 3.07
C THR A 93 21.05 30.71 1.98
N CYS A 94 22.35 30.39 1.96
CA CYS A 94 23.25 30.80 0.89
C CYS A 94 22.82 30.27 -0.49
N VAL A 95 22.46 28.98 -0.60
CA VAL A 95 22.05 28.38 -1.87
C VAL A 95 20.62 28.77 -2.27
N GLU A 96 19.75 29.10 -1.33
CA GLU A 96 18.43 29.68 -1.61
C GLU A 96 18.53 31.09 -2.20
N ILE A 97 19.41 31.93 -1.64
CA ILE A 97 19.65 33.28 -2.13
C ILE A 97 20.34 33.26 -3.50
N LYS A 98 21.31 32.36 -3.69
CA LYS A 98 22.05 32.22 -4.95
C LYS A 98 22.29 30.74 -5.31
N PRO A 99 21.35 30.12 -6.05
CA PRO A 99 21.43 28.70 -6.43
C PRO A 99 22.61 28.34 -7.33
N ASP A 100 23.10 29.28 -8.15
CA ASP A 100 24.23 29.11 -9.08
C ASP A 100 25.59 29.44 -8.43
N PHE A 101 25.71 29.39 -7.10
CA PHE A 101 26.96 29.64 -6.39
C PHE A 101 27.64 28.34 -5.94
N PRO A 102 28.69 27.85 -6.63
CA PRO A 102 29.30 26.54 -6.36
C PRO A 102 29.79 26.39 -4.92
N LYS A 103 30.37 27.46 -4.36
CA LYS A 103 30.92 27.45 -3.01
C LYS A 103 29.81 27.27 -1.95
N GLY A 104 28.60 27.74 -2.20
CA GLY A 104 27.44 27.51 -1.31
C GLY A 104 27.09 26.04 -1.20
N HIS A 105 27.02 25.35 -2.34
CA HIS A 105 26.77 23.91 -2.41
C HIS A 105 27.89 23.07 -1.80
N VAL A 106 29.15 23.51 -1.96
CA VAL A 106 30.29 22.88 -1.26
C VAL A 106 30.17 23.03 0.26
N ARG A 107 29.77 24.20 0.78
CA ARG A 107 29.55 24.39 2.23
C ARG A 107 28.42 23.51 2.76
N LEU A 108 27.32 23.39 2.00
CA LEU A 108 26.20 22.55 2.36
C LEU A 108 26.61 21.07 2.41
N GLY A 109 27.32 20.60 1.39
CA GLY A 109 27.84 19.24 1.36
C GLY A 109 28.81 18.94 2.50
N ASP A 110 29.71 19.88 2.84
CA ASP A 110 30.64 19.72 3.96
C ASP A 110 29.88 19.56 5.29
N ALA A 111 28.88 20.42 5.55
CA ALA A 111 28.06 20.36 6.76
C ALA A 111 27.25 19.05 6.86
N LEU A 112 26.60 18.63 5.77
CA LEU A 112 25.84 17.38 5.70
C LEU A 112 26.71 16.14 5.92
N LEU A 113 27.92 16.15 5.36
CA LEU A 113 28.87 15.04 5.53
C LEU A 113 29.36 14.96 6.99
N ALA A 114 29.60 16.09 7.65
CA ALA A 114 29.94 16.15 9.07
C ALA A 114 28.77 15.71 9.98
N ALA A 115 27.52 15.95 9.55
CA ALA A 115 26.31 15.49 10.21
C ALA A 115 25.97 14.00 9.96
N GLY A 116 26.83 13.25 9.27
CA GLY A 116 26.62 11.81 9.01
C GLY A 116 25.58 11.51 7.93
N ARG A 117 25.30 12.46 7.02
CA ARG A 117 24.32 12.33 5.94
C ARG A 117 25.00 12.30 4.55
N PRO A 118 25.79 11.25 4.24
CA PRO A 118 26.67 11.22 3.07
C PRO A 118 25.91 11.23 1.73
N SER A 119 24.68 10.71 1.68
CA SER A 119 23.85 10.73 0.46
C SER A 119 23.36 12.13 0.11
N GLU A 120 22.99 12.94 1.11
CA GLU A 120 22.57 14.32 0.87
C GLU A 120 23.76 15.23 0.57
N ALA A 121 24.91 14.95 1.20
CA ALA A 121 26.17 15.60 0.86
C ALA A 121 26.59 15.30 -0.58
N LEU A 122 26.41 14.07 -1.05
CA LEU A 122 26.67 13.67 -2.43
C LEU A 122 25.89 14.54 -3.43
N THR A 123 24.59 14.73 -3.19
CA THR A 123 23.73 15.58 -4.03
C THR A 123 24.21 17.03 -4.05
N ALA A 124 24.55 17.60 -2.89
CA ALA A 124 25.04 18.96 -2.80
C ALA A 124 26.38 19.14 -3.55
N PHE A 125 27.34 18.22 -3.40
CA PHE A 125 28.60 18.27 -4.13
C PHE A 125 28.43 18.02 -5.64
N ALA A 126 27.52 17.13 -6.03
CA ALA A 126 27.22 16.88 -7.44
C ALA A 126 26.69 18.14 -8.11
N HIS A 127 25.79 18.86 -7.43
CA HIS A 127 25.28 20.14 -7.90
C HIS A 127 26.39 21.21 -7.99
N ALA A 128 27.32 21.25 -7.03
CA ALA A 128 28.49 22.14 -7.10
C ALA A 128 29.37 21.87 -8.33
N VAL A 129 29.59 20.59 -8.68
CA VAL A 129 30.34 20.18 -9.88
C VAL A 129 29.56 20.48 -11.17
N THR A 130 28.24 20.36 -11.17
CA THR A 130 27.41 20.74 -12.32
C THR A 130 27.52 22.24 -12.61
N ILE A 131 27.54 23.09 -11.57
CA ILE A 131 27.65 24.54 -11.74
C ILE A 131 29.07 24.96 -12.15
N ASP A 132 30.10 24.35 -11.54
CA ASP A 132 31.51 24.60 -11.88
C ASP A 132 32.27 23.28 -12.11
N PRO A 133 32.21 22.73 -13.34
CA PRO A 133 32.88 21.48 -13.69
C PRO A 133 34.41 21.53 -13.57
N GLY A 134 35.01 22.73 -13.53
CA GLY A 134 36.45 22.92 -13.39
C GLY A 134 36.95 22.94 -11.93
N SER A 135 36.04 22.91 -10.95
CA SER A 135 36.38 23.02 -9.54
C SER A 135 37.00 21.73 -8.99
N THR A 136 38.33 21.75 -8.78
CA THR A 136 39.05 20.65 -8.13
C THR A 136 38.54 20.39 -6.71
N VAL A 137 38.16 21.45 -5.99
CA VAL A 137 37.62 21.34 -4.63
C VAL A 137 36.27 20.63 -4.62
N ALA A 138 35.36 20.95 -5.54
CA ALA A 138 34.06 20.29 -5.61
C ALA A 138 34.19 18.82 -6.04
N ALA A 139 35.08 18.52 -7.00
CA ALA A 139 35.37 17.16 -7.44
C ALA A 139 35.97 16.29 -6.32
N GLU A 140 36.94 16.82 -5.56
CA GLU A 140 37.53 16.12 -4.40
C GLU A 140 36.49 15.83 -3.32
N ARG A 141 35.60 16.79 -3.05
CA ARG A 141 34.53 16.63 -2.07
C ARG A 141 33.45 15.66 -2.52
N LEU A 142 33.10 15.67 -3.80
CA LEU A 142 32.21 14.69 -4.41
C LEU A 142 32.78 13.28 -4.28
N ALA A 143 34.05 13.08 -4.62
CA ALA A 143 34.73 11.78 -4.46
C ALA A 143 34.75 11.32 -3.00
N LYS A 144 34.95 12.25 -2.04
CA LYS A 144 34.89 11.95 -0.61
C LYS A 144 33.48 11.50 -0.18
N ALA A 145 32.43 12.15 -0.67
CA ALA A 145 31.05 11.75 -0.39
C ALA A 145 30.69 10.42 -1.05
N GLN A 146 31.10 10.18 -2.30
CA GLN A 146 30.93 8.90 -3.00
C GLN A 146 31.57 7.76 -2.21
N LYS A 147 32.80 7.97 -1.72
CA LYS A 147 33.48 7.01 -0.86
C LYS A 147 32.73 6.79 0.45
N ALA A 148 32.25 7.86 1.11
CA ALA A 148 31.50 7.72 2.36
C ALA A 148 30.16 6.97 2.16
N VAL A 149 29.47 7.17 1.04
CA VAL A 149 28.27 6.40 0.67
C VAL A 149 28.62 4.93 0.42
N ALA A 150 29.72 4.65 -0.30
CA ALA A 150 30.18 3.29 -0.55
C ALA A 150 30.62 2.58 0.75
N ASP A 151 31.35 3.28 1.63
CA ASP A 151 31.81 2.75 2.92
C ASP A 151 30.60 2.50 3.85
N ALA A 152 29.59 3.38 3.86
CA ALA A 152 28.35 3.18 4.60
C ALA A 152 27.54 1.99 4.07
N ALA A 153 27.46 1.82 2.74
CA ALA A 153 26.82 0.67 2.11
C ALA A 153 27.58 -0.64 2.40
N ALA A 154 28.91 -0.61 2.38
CA ALA A 154 29.76 -1.75 2.70
C ALA A 154 29.69 -2.11 4.19
N ALA A 155 29.63 -1.13 5.08
CA ALA A 155 29.44 -1.35 6.52
C ALA A 155 28.04 -1.92 6.82
N ALA A 156 26.99 -1.44 6.14
CA ALA A 156 25.65 -2.02 6.23
C ALA A 156 25.62 -3.46 5.70
N ALA A 157 26.30 -3.74 4.58
CA ALA A 157 26.44 -5.09 4.04
C ALA A 157 27.26 -6.01 4.95
N ALA A 158 28.32 -5.50 5.59
CA ALA A 158 29.13 -6.26 6.54
C ALA A 158 28.40 -6.51 7.86
N ALA A 159 27.59 -5.56 8.35
CA ALA A 159 26.70 -5.77 9.49
C ALA A 159 25.63 -6.81 9.17
N ALA A 160 25.06 -6.80 7.96
CA ALA A 160 24.14 -7.82 7.47
C ALA A 160 24.83 -9.21 7.33
N ALA A 161 26.08 -9.25 6.88
CA ALA A 161 26.85 -10.49 6.76
C ALA A 161 27.29 -11.04 8.14
N ALA A 162 27.61 -10.18 9.10
CA ALA A 162 27.92 -10.58 10.48
C ALA A 162 26.68 -11.12 11.22
N ALA A 163 25.49 -10.63 10.89
CA ALA A 163 24.22 -11.19 11.37
C ALA A 163 23.88 -12.57 10.73
N ALA A 164 24.39 -12.86 9.53
CA ALA A 164 24.12 -14.10 8.78
C ALA A 164 24.97 -15.31 9.20
N GLY A 165 25.84 -15.17 10.20
CA GLY A 165 26.91 -16.12 10.48
C GLY A 165 26.68 -17.10 11.63
N HIS A 166 25.48 -17.66 11.89
CA HIS A 166 25.30 -18.86 12.74
C HIS A 166 24.09 -19.72 12.30
N GLY A 167 24.41 -20.92 11.79
CA GLY A 167 23.62 -22.12 11.46
C GLY A 167 22.10 -22.21 11.68
N GLY A 168 21.41 -22.62 10.60
CA GLY A 168 19.99 -23.01 10.55
C GLY A 168 19.22 -22.08 9.59
N VAL A 169 18.25 -22.58 8.82
CA VAL A 169 17.40 -21.74 7.95
C VAL A 169 16.73 -20.68 8.84
N GLY A 170 17.32 -19.47 8.90
CA GLY A 170 17.13 -18.56 10.03
C GLY A 170 16.56 -17.21 9.63
N GLU A 171 15.45 -16.85 10.29
CA GLU A 171 14.92 -15.54 10.73
C GLU A 171 14.99 -14.29 9.82
N ALA A 172 16.06 -14.04 9.05
CA ALA A 172 16.19 -12.88 8.16
C ALA A 172 15.76 -13.15 6.71
N GLY A 173 15.44 -14.41 6.38
CA GLY A 173 15.12 -14.87 5.02
C GLY A 173 13.65 -15.26 4.79
N THR A 174 12.79 -15.22 5.81
CA THR A 174 11.40 -15.65 5.67
C THR A 174 10.63 -14.68 4.77
N VAL A 175 10.11 -15.21 3.67
CA VAL A 175 9.22 -14.49 2.75
C VAL A 175 7.83 -15.09 2.91
N ILE A 176 6.84 -14.24 3.20
CA ILE A 176 5.44 -14.66 3.32
C ILE A 176 4.69 -14.44 2.00
N GLY A 177 3.68 -15.25 1.73
CA GLY A 177 2.72 -15.03 0.65
C GLY A 177 1.45 -14.42 1.20
N ILE A 178 1.03 -13.27 0.66
CA ILE A 178 -0.17 -12.57 1.11
C ILE A 178 -1.16 -12.48 -0.05
N ASP A 179 -2.34 -13.04 0.18
CA ASP A 179 -3.52 -12.70 -0.61
C ASP A 179 -4.18 -11.44 -0.04
N LEU A 180 -4.02 -10.31 -0.70
CA LEU A 180 -4.65 -9.05 -0.31
C LEU A 180 -6.03 -8.95 -0.97
N GLY A 181 -7.04 -9.71 -0.52
CA GLY A 181 -8.35 -9.69 -1.18
C GLY A 181 -9.20 -8.45 -0.88
N THR A 182 -10.20 -8.17 -1.72
CA THR A 182 -11.10 -7.00 -1.56
C THR A 182 -11.88 -7.05 -0.25
N THR A 183 -12.41 -8.23 0.11
CA THR A 183 -13.26 -8.40 1.31
C THR A 183 -12.53 -9.09 2.46
N ASN A 184 -11.69 -10.08 2.16
CA ASN A 184 -10.85 -10.76 3.14
C ASN A 184 -9.45 -10.93 2.58
N SER A 185 -8.45 -10.86 3.45
CA SER A 185 -7.05 -11.17 3.15
C SER A 185 -6.63 -12.46 3.85
N CYS A 186 -5.64 -13.13 3.29
CA CYS A 186 -5.11 -14.41 3.77
C CYS A 186 -3.59 -14.38 3.69
N VAL A 187 -2.90 -15.02 4.63
CA VAL A 187 -1.44 -15.06 4.68
C VAL A 187 -0.95 -16.48 4.88
N GLY A 188 0.05 -16.87 4.09
CA GLY A 188 0.68 -18.18 4.13
C GLY A 188 2.20 -18.06 4.17
N VAL A 189 2.84 -19.12 4.67
CA VAL A 189 4.30 -19.24 4.72
C VAL A 189 4.71 -20.63 4.28
N TRP A 190 5.87 -20.75 3.64
CA TRP A 190 6.48 -22.05 3.38
C TRP A 190 7.33 -22.48 4.57
N ARG A 191 6.98 -23.62 5.17
CA ARG A 191 7.67 -24.18 6.34
C ARG A 191 7.66 -25.71 6.27
N ASP A 192 8.78 -26.32 6.64
CA ASP A 192 8.91 -27.79 6.71
C ASP A 192 8.50 -28.52 5.42
N GLY A 193 8.82 -27.93 4.26
CA GLY A 193 8.56 -28.52 2.95
C GLY A 193 7.11 -28.44 2.46
N ARG A 194 6.25 -27.66 3.14
CA ARG A 194 4.87 -27.42 2.74
C ARG A 194 4.47 -25.97 2.95
N VAL A 195 3.33 -25.57 2.39
CA VAL A 195 2.69 -24.31 2.75
C VAL A 195 1.87 -24.50 4.03
N GLU A 196 1.93 -23.49 4.89
CA GLU A 196 1.06 -23.33 6.05
C GLU A 196 0.29 -22.02 5.95
N ILE A 197 -1.04 -22.11 5.93
CA ILE A 197 -1.93 -20.95 5.99
C ILE A 197 -2.11 -20.56 7.45
N ILE A 198 -1.81 -19.31 7.76
CA ILE A 198 -1.68 -18.82 9.13
C ILE A 198 -3.04 -18.27 9.59
N ALA A 199 -3.50 -18.77 10.75
CA ALA A 199 -4.70 -18.25 11.38
C ALA A 199 -4.41 -16.93 12.14
N ASN A 200 -5.37 -16.01 12.14
CA ASN A 200 -5.35 -14.79 12.95
C ASN A 200 -5.61 -15.07 14.44
N GLU A 201 -5.60 -14.03 15.27
CA GLU A 201 -5.84 -14.16 16.72
C GLU A 201 -7.22 -14.74 17.10
N GLU A 202 -8.21 -14.69 16.20
CA GLU A 202 -9.52 -15.32 16.40
C GLU A 202 -9.56 -16.80 15.95
N GLY A 203 -8.47 -17.31 15.37
CA GLY A 203 -8.35 -18.68 14.88
C GLY A 203 -8.86 -18.88 13.45
N ASP A 204 -9.19 -17.80 12.73
CA ASP A 204 -9.63 -17.86 11.34
C ASP A 204 -8.45 -17.70 10.39
N ARG A 205 -8.48 -18.45 9.28
CA ARG A 205 -7.45 -18.38 8.24
C ARG A 205 -7.59 -17.22 7.27
N THR A 206 -8.71 -16.49 7.35
CA THR A 206 -8.94 -15.28 6.59
C THR A 206 -9.30 -14.14 7.53
N THR A 207 -8.82 -12.95 7.21
CA THR A 207 -9.06 -11.73 7.99
C THR A 207 -9.78 -10.70 7.13
N PRO A 208 -10.89 -10.10 7.60
CA PRO A 208 -11.58 -9.08 6.82
C PRO A 208 -10.67 -7.91 6.43
N SER A 209 -10.73 -7.48 5.16
CA SER A 209 -10.00 -6.33 4.63
C SER A 209 -10.72 -5.02 4.99
N VAL A 210 -10.89 -4.80 6.29
CA VAL A 210 -11.67 -3.69 6.86
C VAL A 210 -10.83 -2.96 7.88
N VAL A 211 -10.76 -1.65 7.76
CA VAL A 211 -10.04 -0.76 8.67
C VAL A 211 -11.04 0.22 9.27
N ALA A 212 -11.00 0.42 10.58
CA ALA A 212 -11.82 1.43 11.20
C ALA A 212 -11.02 2.37 12.10
N PHE A 213 -11.41 3.64 12.05
CA PHE A 213 -10.79 4.72 12.80
C PHE A 213 -11.69 5.08 13.98
N CYS A 214 -11.12 4.94 15.17
CA CYS A 214 -11.78 5.28 16.42
C CYS A 214 -11.17 6.55 17.03
N GLY A 215 -11.77 7.05 18.12
CA GLY A 215 -11.22 8.20 18.84
C GLY A 215 -9.82 7.96 19.44
N SER A 216 -9.44 6.70 19.65
CA SER A 216 -8.19 6.29 20.28
C SER A 216 -7.23 5.58 19.32
N GLU A 217 -7.72 4.54 18.66
CA GLU A 217 -6.91 3.60 17.89
C GLU A 217 -7.49 3.31 16.50
N ARG A 218 -6.68 2.67 15.66
CA ARG A 218 -7.15 2.02 14.43
C ARG A 218 -7.42 0.55 14.70
N LEU A 219 -8.56 0.07 14.23
CA LEU A 219 -8.95 -1.34 14.26
C LEU A 219 -8.82 -1.92 12.86
N VAL A 220 -8.31 -3.14 12.73
CA VAL A 220 -8.20 -3.85 11.44
C VAL A 220 -8.80 -5.25 11.59
N GLY A 221 -9.46 -5.75 10.55
CA GLY A 221 -10.03 -7.10 10.57
C GLY A 221 -11.36 -7.20 11.29
N ARG A 222 -11.54 -8.26 12.09
CA ARG A 222 -12.82 -8.53 12.75
C ARG A 222 -13.23 -7.46 13.76
N ALA A 223 -12.28 -6.86 14.45
CA ALA A 223 -12.54 -5.74 15.36
C ALA A 223 -13.17 -4.55 14.62
N ALA A 224 -12.70 -4.23 13.42
CA ALA A 224 -13.28 -3.18 12.58
C ALA A 224 -14.68 -3.55 12.08
N VAL A 225 -14.89 -4.81 11.68
CA VAL A 225 -16.21 -5.32 11.26
C VAL A 225 -17.23 -5.24 12.39
N ALA A 226 -16.85 -5.59 13.61
CA ALA A 226 -17.74 -5.65 14.77
C ALA A 226 -18.39 -4.29 15.09
N GLN A 227 -17.68 -3.18 14.86
CA GLN A 227 -18.17 -1.83 15.13
C GLN A 227 -18.66 -1.08 13.88
N ALA A 228 -18.67 -1.72 12.70
CA ALA A 228 -19.04 -1.09 11.43
C ALA A 228 -20.46 -0.49 11.43
N ALA A 229 -21.40 -1.09 12.17
CA ALA A 229 -22.77 -0.57 12.26
C ALA A 229 -22.88 0.67 13.17
N THR A 230 -22.06 0.77 14.22
CA THR A 230 -22.06 1.90 15.15
C THR A 230 -21.16 3.05 14.71
N ASN A 231 -20.19 2.76 13.84
CA ASN A 231 -19.24 3.74 13.30
C ASN A 231 -19.09 3.60 11.77
N PRO A 232 -20.18 3.73 10.99
CA PRO A 232 -20.17 3.43 9.56
C PRO A 232 -19.33 4.42 8.74
N HIS A 233 -19.29 5.70 9.13
CA HIS A 233 -18.56 6.75 8.39
C HIS A 233 -17.04 6.66 8.53
N ASN A 234 -16.54 5.97 9.56
CA ASN A 234 -15.10 5.80 9.81
C ASN A 234 -14.67 4.34 9.72
N THR A 235 -15.49 3.47 9.13
CA THR A 235 -15.15 2.07 8.85
C THR A 235 -15.01 1.88 7.36
N VAL A 236 -13.77 1.79 6.90
CA VAL A 236 -13.36 1.67 5.50
C VAL A 236 -13.25 0.20 5.11
N PHE A 237 -13.80 -0.14 3.96
CA PHE A 237 -13.75 -1.47 3.35
C PHE A 237 -13.69 -1.30 1.83
N ASP A 238 -13.42 -2.39 1.09
CA ASP A 238 -13.30 -2.40 -0.38
C ASP A 238 -12.27 -1.38 -0.93
N ALA A 239 -11.24 -1.06 -0.13
CA ALA A 239 -10.15 -0.15 -0.53
C ALA A 239 -9.41 -0.63 -1.79
N LYS A 240 -9.42 -1.95 -2.07
CA LYS A 240 -8.87 -2.55 -3.29
C LYS A 240 -9.61 -2.12 -4.57
N ARG A 241 -10.87 -1.66 -4.49
CA ARG A 241 -11.58 -1.03 -5.62
C ARG A 241 -11.13 0.41 -5.88
N LEU A 242 -10.57 1.07 -4.88
CA LEU A 242 -10.10 2.46 -4.97
C LEU A 242 -8.63 2.59 -5.37
N ILE A 243 -7.83 1.55 -5.11
CA ILE A 243 -6.38 1.58 -5.27
C ILE A 243 -5.98 1.77 -6.75
N GLY A 244 -5.10 2.75 -7.01
CA GLY A 244 -4.59 3.05 -8.35
C GLY A 244 -5.62 3.54 -9.38
N GLN A 245 -6.80 4.00 -8.94
CA GLN A 245 -7.86 4.56 -9.80
C GLN A 245 -7.86 6.10 -9.75
N ASN A 246 -8.57 6.73 -10.70
CA ASN A 246 -8.92 8.15 -10.60
C ASN A 246 -10.23 8.35 -9.86
N PHE A 247 -10.32 9.43 -9.09
CA PHE A 247 -11.55 9.86 -8.47
C PHE A 247 -12.62 10.12 -9.52
N SER A 248 -12.28 10.75 -10.66
CA SER A 248 -13.21 11.03 -11.74
C SER A 248 -13.71 9.80 -12.52
N ASP A 249 -13.14 8.60 -12.32
CA ASP A 249 -13.52 7.40 -13.07
C ASP A 249 -15.00 7.06 -12.85
N ASP A 250 -15.74 6.89 -13.96
CA ASP A 250 -17.17 6.60 -13.95
C ASP A 250 -17.54 5.37 -13.10
N GLN A 251 -16.68 4.34 -13.15
CA GLN A 251 -16.85 3.10 -12.40
C GLN A 251 -16.63 3.35 -10.90
N LEU A 252 -15.55 4.04 -10.52
CA LEU A 252 -15.27 4.41 -9.14
C LEU A 252 -16.41 5.25 -8.54
N GLN A 253 -16.93 6.22 -9.29
CA GLN A 253 -18.07 7.03 -8.88
C GLN A 253 -19.35 6.20 -8.65
N ARG A 254 -19.45 4.98 -9.22
CA ARG A 254 -20.54 4.05 -8.88
C ARG A 254 -20.30 3.39 -7.53
N ASP A 255 -19.09 2.94 -7.27
CA ASP A 255 -18.72 2.32 -6.00
C ASP A 255 -18.85 3.31 -4.84
N VAL A 256 -18.41 4.57 -5.02
CA VAL A 256 -18.54 5.64 -4.02
C VAL A 256 -19.98 5.86 -3.54
N ARG A 257 -21.00 5.62 -4.39
CA ARG A 257 -22.41 5.73 -3.99
C ARG A 257 -22.86 4.66 -3.00
N HIS A 258 -22.11 3.58 -2.87
CA HIS A 258 -22.41 2.46 -1.97
C HIS A 258 -21.62 2.52 -0.65
N PHE A 259 -20.61 3.40 -0.56
CA PHE A 259 -19.80 3.56 0.64
C PHE A 259 -20.46 4.47 1.68
N PRO A 260 -20.41 4.08 2.97
CA PRO A 260 -20.87 4.94 4.05
C PRO A 260 -19.81 5.98 4.46
N PHE A 261 -18.53 5.75 4.15
CA PHE A 261 -17.44 6.69 4.39
C PHE A 261 -17.26 7.64 3.21
N ALA A 262 -16.69 8.80 3.46
CA ALA A 262 -16.49 9.81 2.42
C ALA A 262 -15.25 9.48 1.57
N VAL A 263 -15.40 9.58 0.25
CA VAL A 263 -14.30 9.60 -0.71
C VAL A 263 -14.33 10.95 -1.41
N VAL A 264 -13.21 11.66 -1.40
CA VAL A 264 -13.06 13.02 -1.93
C VAL A 264 -11.94 13.08 -2.95
N GLU A 265 -12.00 14.05 -3.86
CA GLU A 265 -10.94 14.32 -4.83
C GLU A 265 -9.70 14.85 -4.12
N GLY A 266 -8.56 14.18 -4.31
CA GLY A 266 -7.26 14.59 -3.84
C GLY A 266 -6.37 15.16 -4.96
N PRO A 267 -5.09 15.43 -4.64
CA PRO A 267 -4.13 15.90 -5.64
C PRO A 267 -4.02 14.95 -6.83
N GLY A 268 -4.04 15.49 -8.04
CA GLY A 268 -3.87 14.69 -9.27
C GLY A 268 -5.02 13.72 -9.55
N ASP A 269 -6.25 14.09 -9.18
CA ASP A 269 -7.46 13.24 -9.36
C ASP A 269 -7.39 11.92 -8.58
N LYS A 270 -6.54 11.85 -7.53
CA LYS A 270 -6.44 10.67 -6.69
C LYS A 270 -7.64 10.60 -5.72
N PRO A 271 -8.34 9.46 -5.58
CA PRO A 271 -9.39 9.32 -4.58
C PRO A 271 -8.77 9.28 -3.17
N MET A 272 -9.29 10.10 -2.26
CA MET A 272 -8.85 10.18 -0.86
C MET A 272 -10.00 9.83 0.07
N ILE A 273 -9.73 8.98 1.06
CA ILE A 273 -10.74 8.49 2.01
C ILE A 273 -10.70 9.39 3.24
N GLU A 274 -11.79 10.12 3.49
CA GLU A 274 -11.91 11.04 4.63
C GLU A 274 -12.60 10.38 5.82
N VAL A 275 -11.93 10.40 6.98
CA VAL A 275 -12.41 9.84 8.25
C VAL A 275 -12.11 10.77 9.42
N ASP A 276 -12.90 10.66 10.48
CA ASP A 276 -12.61 11.27 11.78
C ASP A 276 -11.73 10.33 12.60
N TYR A 277 -10.48 10.73 12.84
CA TYR A 277 -9.52 9.98 13.63
C TYR A 277 -8.91 10.88 14.71
N ARG A 278 -8.98 10.44 15.97
CA ARG A 278 -8.49 11.19 17.15
C ARG A 278 -9.03 12.62 17.24
N GLY A 279 -10.31 12.79 16.93
CA GLY A 279 -10.99 14.10 16.98
C GLY A 279 -10.61 15.06 15.85
N THR A 280 -9.86 14.59 14.84
CA THR A 280 -9.47 15.38 13.66
C THR A 280 -9.91 14.67 12.39
N LYS A 281 -10.38 15.44 11.41
CA LYS A 281 -10.57 14.92 10.05
C LYS A 281 -9.22 14.60 9.44
N ARG A 282 -9.08 13.39 8.91
CA ARG A 282 -7.89 12.88 8.23
C ARG A 282 -8.30 12.32 6.88
N GLN A 283 -7.39 12.46 5.92
CA GLN A 283 -7.54 11.87 4.59
C GLN A 283 -6.44 10.85 4.40
N PHE A 284 -6.83 9.65 3.98
CA PHE A 284 -5.93 8.55 3.69
C PHE A 284 -6.04 8.15 2.23
N ALA A 285 -4.91 7.89 1.61
CA ALA A 285 -4.88 7.29 0.30
C ALA A 285 -5.29 5.80 0.39
N PRO A 286 -5.87 5.20 -0.68
CA PRO A 286 -6.22 3.78 -0.69
C PRO A 286 -5.04 2.85 -0.41
N GLU A 287 -3.83 3.27 -0.78
CA GLU A 287 -2.58 2.55 -0.50
C GLU A 287 -2.28 2.52 0.99
N GLU A 288 -2.57 3.59 1.74
CA GLU A 288 -2.38 3.63 3.19
C GLU A 288 -3.39 2.71 3.90
N ILE A 289 -4.64 2.66 3.44
CA ILE A 289 -5.64 1.72 3.98
C ILE A 289 -5.24 0.28 3.70
N SER A 290 -4.78 -0.01 2.47
CA SER A 290 -4.31 -1.33 2.08
C SER A 290 -3.04 -1.71 2.86
N ALA A 291 -2.16 -0.75 3.15
CA ALA A 291 -0.97 -0.96 3.98
C ALA A 291 -1.35 -1.36 5.41
N MET A 292 -2.40 -0.79 6.00
CA MET A 292 -2.89 -1.19 7.33
C MET A 292 -3.40 -2.65 7.33
N VAL A 293 -4.01 -3.12 6.23
CA VAL A 293 -4.40 -4.53 6.07
C VAL A 293 -3.17 -5.43 5.90
N LEU A 294 -2.20 -5.03 5.09
CA LEU A 294 -0.93 -5.76 4.91
C LEU A 294 -0.12 -5.83 6.21
N GLU A 295 -0.09 -4.75 6.98
CA GLU A 295 0.52 -4.68 8.31
C GLU A 295 -0.14 -5.70 9.24
N LYS A 296 -1.47 -5.80 9.23
CA LYS A 296 -2.19 -6.83 10.01
C LYS A 296 -1.82 -8.26 9.57
N MET A 297 -1.60 -8.50 8.28
CA MET A 297 -1.17 -9.81 7.77
C MET A 297 0.26 -10.12 8.20
N LYS A 298 1.15 -9.13 8.15
CA LYS A 298 2.52 -9.20 8.68
C LYS A 298 2.52 -9.50 10.18
N GLU A 299 1.80 -8.74 11.01
CA GLU A 299 1.69 -8.98 12.46
C GLU A 299 1.20 -10.39 12.78
N THR A 300 0.23 -10.89 12.00
CA THR A 300 -0.31 -12.25 12.14
C THR A 300 0.78 -13.29 11.86
N ALA A 301 1.55 -13.10 10.80
CA ALA A 301 2.67 -13.97 10.46
C ALA A 301 3.81 -13.88 11.48
N GLU A 302 4.19 -12.69 11.92
CA GLU A 302 5.25 -12.47 12.93
C GLU A 302 4.90 -13.15 14.26
N ARG A 303 3.64 -13.06 14.70
CA ARG A 303 3.18 -13.77 15.91
C ARG A 303 3.27 -15.28 15.75
N PHE A 304 2.90 -15.80 14.58
CA PHE A 304 2.96 -17.23 14.29
C PHE A 304 4.40 -17.76 14.21
N LEU A 305 5.29 -16.99 13.60
CA LEU A 305 6.69 -17.34 13.38
C LEU A 305 7.57 -17.09 14.60
N GLY A 306 7.18 -16.16 15.48
CA GLY A 306 7.93 -15.75 16.67
C GLY A 306 9.06 -14.76 16.38
N HIS A 307 9.15 -14.22 15.16
CA HIS A 307 10.19 -13.27 14.74
C HIS A 307 9.65 -12.26 13.70
N PRO A 308 10.32 -11.11 13.49
CA PRO A 308 9.90 -10.11 12.50
C PRO A 308 9.93 -10.61 11.05
N VAL A 309 9.07 -10.04 10.20
CA VAL A 309 8.97 -10.36 8.76
C VAL A 309 9.09 -9.09 7.92
N HIS A 310 9.99 -9.11 6.94
CA HIS A 310 10.30 -7.93 6.12
C HIS A 310 10.05 -8.12 4.63
N LYS A 311 9.76 -9.34 4.16
CA LYS A 311 9.65 -9.65 2.73
C LYS A 311 8.35 -10.38 2.43
N ALA A 312 7.71 -10.01 1.33
CA ALA A 312 6.46 -10.63 0.92
C ALA A 312 6.35 -10.81 -0.59
N VAL A 313 5.55 -11.80 -0.98
CA VAL A 313 4.89 -11.88 -2.28
C VAL A 313 3.43 -11.49 -2.07
N VAL A 314 2.93 -10.52 -2.84
CA VAL A 314 1.57 -9.99 -2.69
C VAL A 314 0.77 -10.24 -3.96
N THR A 315 -0.49 -10.65 -3.83
CA THR A 315 -1.35 -10.93 -4.98
C THR A 315 -2.16 -9.72 -5.45
N VAL A 316 -2.47 -9.70 -6.75
CA VAL A 316 -3.36 -8.75 -7.39
C VAL A 316 -4.25 -9.44 -8.42
N PRO A 317 -5.43 -8.91 -8.75
CA PRO A 317 -6.24 -9.38 -9.87
C PRO A 317 -5.41 -9.40 -11.14
N ALA A 318 -5.59 -10.42 -11.98
CA ALA A 318 -4.83 -10.51 -13.23
C ALA A 318 -5.08 -9.29 -14.12
N TYR A 319 -6.31 -8.78 -14.11
CA TYR A 319 -6.72 -7.62 -14.90
C TYR A 319 -6.33 -6.25 -14.29
N PHE A 320 -5.56 -6.20 -13.21
CA PHE A 320 -5.01 -4.94 -12.69
C PHE A 320 -4.06 -4.28 -13.70
N ASN A 321 -4.24 -2.98 -13.90
CA ASN A 321 -3.36 -2.15 -14.71
C ASN A 321 -2.05 -1.80 -13.97
N ASP A 322 -1.12 -1.13 -14.66
CA ASP A 322 0.18 -0.74 -14.10
C ASP A 322 0.06 0.10 -12.83
N ALA A 323 -0.79 1.12 -12.85
CA ALA A 323 -1.06 2.02 -11.74
C ALA A 323 -1.54 1.28 -10.47
N GLN A 324 -2.45 0.33 -10.62
CA GLN A 324 -2.95 -0.47 -9.49
C GLN A 324 -1.88 -1.43 -8.92
N ARG A 325 -1.02 -1.99 -9.79
CA ARG A 325 0.13 -2.83 -9.38
C ARG A 325 1.16 -2.02 -8.61
N GLN A 326 1.49 -0.82 -9.09
CA GLN A 326 2.40 0.11 -8.43
C GLN A 326 1.85 0.55 -7.06
N ALA A 327 0.58 0.93 -7.01
CA ALA A 327 -0.10 1.33 -5.79
C ALA A 327 -0.15 0.19 -4.76
N THR A 328 -0.36 -1.06 -5.18
CA THR A 328 -0.29 -2.23 -4.30
C THR A 328 1.13 -2.49 -3.79
N LYS A 329 2.14 -2.34 -4.64
CA LYS A 329 3.56 -2.44 -4.25
C LYS A 329 3.93 -1.35 -3.24
N ALA A 330 3.45 -0.12 -3.45
CA ALA A 330 3.63 0.99 -2.52
C ALA A 330 2.95 0.72 -1.17
N ALA A 331 1.73 0.15 -1.16
CA ALA A 331 1.06 -0.27 0.07
C ALA A 331 1.92 -1.28 0.87
N GLY A 332 2.57 -2.22 0.19
CA GLY A 332 3.54 -3.12 0.83
C GLY A 332 4.72 -2.39 1.46
N ALA A 333 5.30 -1.42 0.74
CA ALA A 333 6.39 -0.61 1.28
C ALA A 333 5.94 0.21 2.51
N ILE A 334 4.73 0.79 2.49
CA ILE A 334 4.15 1.53 3.62
C ILE A 334 3.93 0.61 4.83
N ALA A 335 3.57 -0.66 4.61
CA ALA A 335 3.44 -1.68 5.66
C ALA A 335 4.80 -2.20 6.19
N GLY A 336 5.92 -1.68 5.69
CA GLY A 336 7.26 -2.13 6.06
C GLY A 336 7.59 -3.54 5.52
N LEU A 337 7.08 -3.86 4.32
CA LEU A 337 7.38 -5.06 3.57
C LEU A 337 8.08 -4.72 2.25
N GLU A 338 9.21 -5.37 1.99
CA GLU A 338 9.81 -5.46 0.66
C GLU A 338 8.99 -6.46 -0.17
N VAL A 339 8.22 -5.93 -1.12
CA VAL A 339 7.44 -6.76 -2.05
C VAL A 339 8.35 -7.29 -3.15
N LEU A 340 8.79 -8.54 -3.00
CA LEU A 340 9.72 -9.21 -3.93
C LEU A 340 9.06 -9.54 -5.27
N ARG A 341 7.75 -9.82 -5.24
CA ARG A 341 6.96 -10.14 -6.42
C ARG A 341 5.50 -9.77 -6.21
N ILE A 342 4.92 -9.18 -7.25
CA ILE A 342 3.47 -9.12 -7.44
C ILE A 342 3.06 -10.31 -8.32
N VAL A 343 2.12 -11.13 -7.85
CA VAL A 343 1.61 -12.31 -8.58
C VAL A 343 0.13 -12.13 -8.87
N ASN A 344 -0.29 -12.53 -10.07
CA ASN A 344 -1.71 -12.54 -10.41
C ASN A 344 -2.46 -13.60 -9.57
N GLU A 345 -3.59 -13.25 -8.98
CA GLU A 345 -4.45 -14.13 -8.17
C GLU A 345 -4.74 -15.49 -8.84
N PRO A 346 -5.25 -15.55 -10.08
CA PRO A 346 -5.50 -16.84 -10.73
C PRO A 346 -4.22 -17.62 -11.04
N THR A 347 -3.08 -16.93 -11.18
CA THR A 347 -1.78 -17.57 -11.38
C THR A 347 -1.26 -18.20 -10.09
N ALA A 348 -1.42 -17.53 -8.95
CA ALA A 348 -1.13 -18.10 -7.65
C ALA A 348 -2.02 -19.32 -7.39
N ALA A 349 -3.33 -19.23 -7.66
CA ALA A 349 -4.21 -20.38 -7.50
C ALA A 349 -3.84 -21.56 -8.42
N ALA A 350 -3.34 -21.30 -9.64
CA ALA A 350 -2.81 -22.35 -10.51
C ALA A 350 -1.60 -23.07 -9.90
N LEU A 351 -0.69 -22.34 -9.25
CA LEU A 351 0.44 -22.94 -8.52
C LEU A 351 -0.04 -23.85 -7.38
N ALA A 352 -1.06 -23.43 -6.63
CA ALA A 352 -1.67 -24.25 -5.58
C ALA A 352 -2.27 -25.55 -6.15
N TYR A 353 -3.01 -25.44 -7.26
CA TYR A 353 -3.59 -26.60 -7.97
C TYR A 353 -2.51 -27.56 -8.50
N GLY A 354 -1.47 -27.04 -9.16
CA GLY A 354 -0.44 -27.88 -9.78
C GLY A 354 0.38 -28.67 -8.75
N LEU A 355 0.70 -28.07 -7.60
CA LEU A 355 1.42 -28.75 -6.52
C LEU A 355 0.58 -29.84 -5.83
N ASP A 356 -0.72 -29.61 -5.62
CA ASP A 356 -1.63 -30.64 -5.10
C ASP A 356 -1.68 -31.86 -6.03
N LYS A 357 -1.75 -31.62 -7.35
CA LYS A 357 -1.76 -32.68 -8.36
C LYS A 357 -0.45 -33.49 -8.37
N SER A 358 0.70 -32.84 -8.24
CA SER A 358 2.00 -33.52 -8.16
C SER A 358 2.15 -34.34 -6.88
N SER A 359 1.67 -33.81 -5.74
CA SER A 359 1.70 -34.53 -4.45
C SER A 359 0.80 -35.77 -4.44
N SER A 360 -0.38 -35.68 -5.05
CA SER A 360 -1.33 -36.80 -5.17
C SER A 360 -0.86 -37.86 -6.19
N ALA A 361 -0.20 -37.45 -7.28
CA ALA A 361 0.44 -38.37 -8.23
C ALA A 361 1.61 -39.15 -7.58
N ALA A 362 2.45 -38.47 -6.77
CA ALA A 362 3.54 -39.13 -6.05
C ALA A 362 3.04 -40.10 -4.96
N ALA A 363 1.96 -39.75 -4.25
CA ALA A 363 1.31 -40.64 -3.28
C ALA A 363 0.67 -41.88 -3.94
N ALA A 364 0.07 -41.72 -5.12
CA ALA A 364 -0.48 -42.83 -5.90
C ALA A 364 0.60 -43.76 -6.47
N ALA A 365 1.72 -43.21 -6.95
CA ALA A 365 2.87 -43.99 -7.40
C ALA A 365 3.55 -44.77 -6.26
N GLY A 366 3.58 -44.22 -5.04
CA GLY A 366 4.06 -44.91 -3.84
C GLY A 366 3.17 -46.08 -3.38
N ALA A 367 1.87 -46.06 -3.72
CA ALA A 367 0.94 -47.15 -3.45
C ALA A 367 1.00 -48.28 -4.50
N ALA A 368 1.50 -48.00 -5.71
CA ALA A 368 1.69 -48.97 -6.80
C ALA A 368 3.05 -49.69 -6.76
N ALA A 369 3.65 -49.83 -5.58
CA ALA A 369 4.91 -50.56 -5.38
C ALA A 369 4.73 -52.10 -5.37
N ASP A 370 3.71 -52.63 -6.05
CA ASP A 370 3.52 -54.07 -6.30
C ASP A 370 3.70 -54.44 -7.78
N GLY A 371 4.40 -53.64 -8.58
CA GLY A 371 5.00 -54.09 -9.84
C GLY A 371 4.02 -54.62 -10.91
N SER A 372 2.71 -54.43 -10.79
CA SER A 372 1.73 -54.87 -11.79
C SER A 372 0.97 -53.70 -12.41
N ALA A 373 1.67 -52.79 -13.06
CA ALA A 373 1.07 -51.91 -14.06
C ALA A 373 2.14 -51.48 -15.07
N THR A 374 2.14 -52.13 -16.23
CA THR A 374 2.74 -51.55 -17.44
C THR A 374 1.91 -50.33 -17.80
N HIS A 375 2.40 -49.13 -17.46
CA HIS A 375 1.88 -47.91 -18.05
C HIS A 375 2.19 -47.97 -19.55
N GLU A 376 1.17 -48.25 -20.37
CA GLU A 376 1.20 -47.88 -21.77
C GLU A 376 1.33 -46.35 -21.81
N VAL A 377 2.54 -45.89 -22.15
CA VAL A 377 2.78 -44.50 -22.50
C VAL A 377 2.08 -44.28 -23.83
N SER A 378 0.95 -43.58 -23.79
CA SER A 378 0.30 -43.09 -25.00
C SER A 378 1.18 -41.99 -25.59
N ASP A 379 2.00 -42.35 -26.59
CA ASP A 379 2.80 -41.45 -27.43
C ASP A 379 1.93 -40.58 -28.38
N THR A 380 0.84 -40.00 -27.86
CA THR A 380 0.03 -39.02 -28.57
C THR A 380 0.41 -37.61 -28.10
N VAL A 381 1.03 -36.85 -29.00
CA VAL A 381 1.67 -35.54 -28.83
C VAL A 381 0.68 -34.37 -28.54
N ASP A 382 -0.59 -34.61 -28.18
CA ASP A 382 -1.64 -33.58 -28.23
C ASP A 382 -2.36 -33.22 -26.89
N ASP A 383 -2.07 -33.84 -25.76
CA ASP A 383 -2.77 -33.53 -24.49
C ASP A 383 -1.95 -32.61 -23.57
N LYS A 384 -1.72 -31.36 -24.00
CA LYS A 384 -1.33 -30.29 -23.06
C LYS A 384 -2.50 -30.03 -22.10
N PRO A 385 -2.36 -30.22 -20.78
CA PRO A 385 -3.50 -30.08 -19.88
C PRO A 385 -3.81 -28.60 -19.68
N ASN A 386 -4.72 -28.09 -20.50
CA ASN A 386 -5.22 -26.73 -20.40
C ASN A 386 -6.13 -26.61 -19.18
N VAL A 387 -5.75 -25.79 -18.21
CA VAL A 387 -6.51 -25.58 -16.98
C VAL A 387 -7.05 -24.16 -16.98
N LEU A 388 -8.37 -24.05 -16.79
CA LEU A 388 -9.03 -22.75 -16.62
C LEU A 388 -9.20 -22.47 -15.13
N ILE A 389 -8.63 -21.35 -14.68
CA ILE A 389 -8.88 -20.80 -13.36
C ILE A 389 -10.01 -19.79 -13.48
N PHE A 390 -11.08 -20.03 -12.73
CA PHE A 390 -12.22 -19.12 -12.60
C PHE A 390 -12.22 -18.56 -11.18
N ASP A 391 -11.76 -17.32 -11.04
CA ASP A 391 -11.64 -16.62 -9.76
C ASP A 391 -12.75 -15.57 -9.63
N LEU A 392 -13.72 -15.82 -8.75
CA LEU A 392 -14.81 -14.89 -8.47
C LEU A 392 -14.84 -14.58 -6.98
N GLY A 393 -14.15 -13.50 -6.63
CA GLY A 393 -13.93 -13.06 -5.26
C GLY A 393 -15.04 -12.18 -4.69
N GLY A 394 -14.63 -11.35 -3.73
CA GLY A 394 -15.50 -10.39 -3.06
C GLY A 394 -15.81 -9.15 -3.89
N GLY A 395 -14.85 -8.65 -4.67
CA GLY A 395 -15.06 -7.47 -5.51
C GLY A 395 -14.39 -7.50 -6.88
N THR A 396 -13.66 -8.56 -7.20
CA THR A 396 -12.93 -8.75 -8.46
C THR A 396 -13.30 -10.10 -9.07
N PHE A 397 -13.21 -10.17 -10.39
CA PHE A 397 -13.45 -11.37 -11.17
C PHE A 397 -12.33 -11.53 -12.19
N ASP A 398 -11.65 -12.67 -12.17
CA ASP A 398 -10.58 -13.00 -13.10
C ASP A 398 -10.77 -14.40 -13.69
N VAL A 399 -10.36 -14.55 -14.94
CA VAL A 399 -10.28 -15.82 -15.64
C VAL A 399 -8.92 -15.92 -16.29
N SER A 400 -8.21 -17.01 -16.02
CA SER A 400 -6.95 -17.31 -16.72
C SER A 400 -6.98 -18.73 -17.25
N LEU A 401 -6.53 -18.89 -18.49
CA LEU A 401 -6.30 -20.19 -19.08
C LEU A 401 -4.79 -20.45 -19.11
N LEU A 402 -4.37 -21.57 -18.54
CA LEU A 402 -2.97 -21.94 -18.44
C LEU A 402 -2.72 -23.33 -19.05
N THR A 403 -1.54 -23.54 -19.59
CA THR A 403 -0.97 -24.88 -19.81
C THR A 403 -0.08 -25.22 -18.62
N ILE A 404 -0.22 -26.42 -18.05
CA ILE A 404 0.59 -26.89 -16.91
C ILE A 404 1.33 -28.19 -17.29
N GLU A 405 2.64 -28.15 -17.43
CA GLU A 405 3.45 -29.30 -17.88
C GLU A 405 4.75 -29.40 -17.08
N GLU A 406 5.00 -30.53 -16.41
CA GLU A 406 6.28 -30.81 -15.70
C GLU A 406 6.82 -29.67 -14.80
N GLY A 407 5.93 -28.95 -14.09
CA GLY A 407 6.32 -27.83 -13.22
C GLY A 407 6.39 -26.47 -13.92
N MET A 408 6.15 -26.42 -15.23
CA MET A 408 5.95 -25.20 -16.02
C MET A 408 4.48 -24.79 -16.02
N PHE A 409 4.22 -23.53 -15.66
CA PHE A 409 2.91 -22.90 -15.63
C PHE A 409 2.94 -21.74 -16.63
N GLU A 410 2.32 -21.92 -17.80
CA GLU A 410 2.28 -20.91 -18.85
C GLU A 410 0.86 -20.36 -19.00
N VAL A 411 0.68 -19.08 -18.68
CA VAL A 411 -0.59 -18.39 -18.92
C VAL A 411 -0.74 -18.12 -20.42
N MET A 412 -1.81 -18.63 -21.03
CA MET A 412 -2.09 -18.43 -22.45
C MET A 412 -2.87 -17.15 -22.69
N ALA A 413 -3.87 -16.89 -21.84
CA ALA A 413 -4.68 -15.69 -21.88
C ALA A 413 -5.32 -15.41 -20.53
N THR A 414 -5.53 -14.13 -20.26
CA THR A 414 -6.24 -13.66 -19.07
C THR A 414 -7.24 -12.56 -19.39
N GLY A 415 -8.30 -12.48 -18.59
CA GLY A 415 -9.33 -11.46 -18.69
C GLY A 415 -10.10 -11.38 -17.38
N GLY A 416 -10.71 -10.24 -17.12
CA GLY A 416 -11.43 -10.04 -15.87
C GLY A 416 -12.25 -8.76 -15.85
N ASP A 417 -12.81 -8.49 -14.68
CA ASP A 417 -13.50 -7.25 -14.31
C ASP A 417 -13.12 -6.93 -12.86
N THR A 418 -12.41 -5.81 -12.66
CA THR A 418 -11.89 -5.39 -11.36
C THR A 418 -12.97 -4.82 -10.42
N HIS A 419 -14.21 -4.70 -10.91
CA HIS A 419 -15.37 -4.17 -10.17
C HIS A 419 -16.58 -5.11 -10.28
N LEU A 420 -16.32 -6.43 -10.26
CA LEU A 420 -17.34 -7.47 -10.29
C LEU A 420 -17.05 -8.55 -9.25
N GLY A 421 -17.93 -8.74 -8.28
CA GLY A 421 -17.77 -9.79 -7.27
C GLY A 421 -18.96 -9.93 -6.33
N GLY A 422 -18.70 -10.59 -5.20
CA GLY A 422 -19.68 -10.84 -4.14
C GLY A 422 -20.42 -9.60 -3.63
N GLU A 423 -19.74 -8.45 -3.58
CA GLU A 423 -20.27 -7.18 -3.10
C GLU A 423 -21.35 -6.62 -4.04
N ASP A 424 -21.21 -6.79 -5.36
CA ASP A 424 -22.21 -6.34 -6.33
C ASP A 424 -23.50 -7.17 -6.20
N PHE A 425 -23.36 -8.45 -5.90
CA PHE A 425 -24.50 -9.33 -5.61
C PHE A 425 -25.19 -8.94 -4.29
N ASP A 426 -24.42 -8.50 -3.30
CA ASP A 426 -24.96 -7.95 -2.05
C ASP A 426 -25.68 -6.63 -2.30
N ASN A 427 -25.09 -5.73 -3.10
CA ASN A 427 -25.69 -4.44 -3.49
C ASN A 427 -27.05 -4.63 -4.18
N ALA A 428 -27.14 -5.59 -5.12
CA ALA A 428 -28.41 -5.92 -5.77
C ALA A 428 -29.47 -6.44 -4.78
N LEU A 429 -29.06 -7.26 -3.81
CA LEU A 429 -29.94 -7.80 -2.78
C LEU A 429 -30.37 -6.72 -1.77
N VAL A 430 -29.48 -5.82 -1.40
CA VAL A 430 -29.79 -4.64 -0.56
C VAL A 430 -30.81 -3.74 -1.27
N GLU A 431 -30.64 -3.47 -2.57
CA GLU A 431 -31.59 -2.64 -3.32
C GLU A 431 -32.98 -3.28 -3.39
N LEU A 432 -33.04 -4.59 -3.65
CA LEU A 432 -34.29 -5.35 -3.63
C LEU A 432 -34.95 -5.28 -2.26
N THR A 433 -34.20 -5.52 -1.18
CA THR A 433 -34.74 -5.56 0.18
C THR A 433 -35.18 -4.18 0.65
N CYS A 434 -34.42 -3.10 0.39
CA CYS A 434 -34.85 -1.72 0.63
C CYS A 434 -36.17 -1.42 -0.08
N THR A 435 -36.32 -1.82 -1.35
CA THR A 435 -37.56 -1.64 -2.12
C THR A 435 -38.73 -2.39 -1.50
N MET A 436 -38.51 -3.61 -1.01
CA MET A 436 -39.55 -4.41 -0.35
C MET A 436 -39.95 -3.83 1.01
N ILE A 437 -38.97 -3.40 1.81
CA ILE A 437 -39.20 -2.77 3.12
C ILE A 437 -40.01 -1.47 2.95
N ALA A 438 -39.63 -0.61 2.00
CA ALA A 438 -40.35 0.63 1.74
C ALA A 438 -41.81 0.40 1.31
N ARG A 439 -42.13 -0.78 0.73
CA ARG A 439 -43.50 -1.17 0.38
C ARG A 439 -44.29 -1.75 1.55
N THR A 440 -43.65 -2.49 2.45
CA THR A 440 -44.33 -3.18 3.56
C THR A 440 -44.33 -2.38 4.86
N HIS A 441 -43.40 -1.44 5.03
CA HIS A 441 -43.23 -0.61 6.23
C HIS A 441 -43.13 0.87 5.82
N ALA A 442 -44.28 1.55 5.75
CA ALA A 442 -44.33 2.96 5.38
C ALA A 442 -43.51 3.83 6.35
N GLY A 443 -42.59 4.63 5.81
CA GLY A 443 -41.73 5.54 6.58
C GLY A 443 -40.41 4.92 7.06
N ALA A 444 -40.20 3.61 6.90
CA ALA A 444 -38.99 2.91 7.36
C ALA A 444 -37.99 2.64 6.22
N ASP A 445 -37.52 3.67 5.50
CA ASP A 445 -36.51 3.49 4.45
C ASP A 445 -35.10 3.34 5.05
N PRO A 446 -34.45 2.16 4.98
CA PRO A 446 -33.12 1.95 5.54
C PRO A 446 -32.06 2.86 4.90
N LYS A 447 -32.27 3.35 3.67
CA LYS A 447 -31.33 4.26 2.99
C LYS A 447 -31.22 5.62 3.68
N SER A 448 -32.21 6.00 4.48
CA SER A 448 -32.19 7.26 5.24
C SER A 448 -31.26 7.22 6.46
N ASN A 449 -30.80 6.05 6.88
CA ASN A 449 -29.99 5.87 8.08
C ASN A 449 -28.79 4.93 7.82
N PRO A 450 -27.55 5.44 7.85
CA PRO A 450 -26.35 4.64 7.57
C PRO A 450 -26.18 3.41 8.46
N ARG A 451 -26.58 3.48 9.74
CA ARG A 451 -26.54 2.34 10.67
C ARG A 451 -27.55 1.27 10.26
N ALA A 452 -28.78 1.66 9.91
CA ALA A 452 -29.80 0.74 9.42
C ALA A 452 -29.34 0.07 8.12
N LEU A 453 -28.86 0.85 7.16
CA LEU A 453 -28.37 0.34 5.88
C LEU A 453 -27.19 -0.64 6.06
N ARG A 454 -26.24 -0.35 6.97
CA ARG A 454 -25.13 -1.27 7.25
C ARG A 454 -25.61 -2.59 7.85
N ARG A 455 -26.53 -2.56 8.81
CA ARG A 455 -27.12 -3.78 9.39
C ARG A 455 -27.86 -4.60 8.34
N LEU A 456 -28.62 -3.95 7.47
CA LEU A 456 -29.31 -4.60 6.36
C LEU A 456 -28.33 -5.25 5.37
N ARG A 457 -27.24 -4.57 5.02
CA ARG A 457 -26.17 -5.12 4.16
C ARG A 457 -25.56 -6.39 4.75
N THR A 458 -25.24 -6.39 6.05
CA THR A 458 -24.74 -7.58 6.75
C THR A 458 -25.75 -8.73 6.70
N ALA A 459 -27.05 -8.45 6.85
CA ALA A 459 -28.10 -9.46 6.72
C ALA A 459 -28.24 -9.98 5.28
N CYS A 460 -28.05 -9.12 4.26
CA CYS A 460 -28.07 -9.50 2.85
C CYS A 460 -26.90 -10.42 2.47
N GLU A 461 -25.67 -10.11 2.90
CA GLU A 461 -24.51 -10.98 2.67
C GLU A 461 -24.71 -12.37 3.30
N ARG A 462 -25.24 -12.40 4.53
CA ARG A 462 -25.59 -13.66 5.20
C ARG A 462 -26.65 -14.43 4.42
N ALA A 463 -27.69 -13.75 3.95
CA ALA A 463 -28.74 -14.35 3.14
C ALA A 463 -28.20 -14.90 1.82
N LYS A 464 -27.33 -14.18 1.10
CA LYS A 464 -26.63 -14.64 -0.11
C LYS A 464 -25.88 -15.96 0.15
N ARG A 465 -25.15 -16.04 1.27
CA ARG A 465 -24.42 -17.27 1.67
C ARG A 465 -25.38 -18.42 1.96
N ILE A 466 -26.46 -18.18 2.69
CA ILE A 466 -27.50 -19.20 2.94
C ILE A 466 -28.12 -19.68 1.63
N LEU A 467 -28.40 -18.78 0.68
CA LEU A 467 -28.97 -19.13 -0.63
C LEU A 467 -28.04 -19.98 -1.50
N SER A 468 -26.74 -20.07 -1.17
CA SER A 468 -25.82 -20.98 -1.85
C SER A 468 -26.10 -22.45 -1.53
N THR A 469 -26.76 -22.74 -0.40
CA THR A 469 -27.14 -24.11 0.02
C THR A 469 -28.65 -24.31 0.10
N ALA A 470 -29.38 -23.32 0.61
CA ALA A 470 -30.84 -23.33 0.73
C ALA A 470 -31.54 -22.71 -0.49
N MET A 471 -32.80 -23.10 -0.72
CA MET A 471 -33.64 -22.54 -1.80
C MET A 471 -34.30 -21.21 -1.41
N THR A 472 -34.49 -20.96 -0.12
CA THR A 472 -35.11 -19.75 0.43
C THR A 472 -34.45 -19.38 1.76
N THR A 473 -34.53 -18.11 2.12
CA THR A 473 -34.13 -17.57 3.42
C THR A 473 -34.86 -16.26 3.70
N ASN A 474 -34.72 -15.71 4.90
CA ASN A 474 -35.22 -14.38 5.23
C ASN A 474 -34.03 -13.44 5.47
N VAL A 475 -34.10 -12.24 4.89
CA VAL A 475 -33.29 -11.10 5.32
C VAL A 475 -34.00 -10.51 6.53
N ALA A 476 -33.51 -10.84 7.72
CA ALA A 476 -34.12 -10.44 8.98
C ALA A 476 -33.20 -9.54 9.80
N VAL A 477 -33.74 -8.41 10.28
CA VAL A 477 -33.07 -7.47 11.19
C VAL A 477 -34.09 -6.94 12.18
N ASP A 478 -33.87 -7.23 13.46
CA ASP A 478 -34.69 -6.72 14.56
C ASP A 478 -34.43 -5.22 14.75
N GLU A 479 -35.46 -4.44 15.03
CA GLU A 479 -35.39 -2.99 15.25
C GLU A 479 -34.50 -2.29 14.20
N LEU A 480 -34.76 -2.52 12.91
CA LEU A 480 -33.92 -2.01 11.82
C LEU A 480 -33.87 -0.47 11.83
N LEU A 481 -35.04 0.17 11.91
CA LEU A 481 -35.22 1.62 11.96
C LEU A 481 -36.49 1.92 12.78
N ASP A 482 -36.41 2.88 13.71
CA ASP A 482 -37.53 3.34 14.55
C ASP A 482 -38.33 2.22 15.26
N GLY A 483 -37.63 1.18 15.72
CA GLY A 483 -38.25 0.03 16.41
C GLY A 483 -39.01 -0.94 15.50
N VAL A 484 -38.87 -0.81 14.18
CA VAL A 484 -39.50 -1.71 13.20
C VAL A 484 -38.63 -2.93 12.96
N ASP A 485 -39.16 -4.10 13.27
CA ASP A 485 -38.59 -5.39 12.87
C ASP A 485 -38.82 -5.62 11.38
N VAL A 486 -37.77 -6.06 10.69
CA VAL A 486 -37.82 -6.41 9.28
C VAL A 486 -37.54 -7.89 9.09
N SER A 487 -38.38 -8.56 8.30
CA SER A 487 -38.14 -9.92 7.81
C SER A 487 -38.65 -10.05 6.38
N VAL A 488 -37.73 -9.98 5.42
CA VAL A 488 -38.03 -10.06 3.98
C VAL A 488 -37.70 -11.45 3.46
N PRO A 489 -38.68 -12.25 2.99
CA PRO A 489 -38.40 -13.54 2.38
C PRO A 489 -37.75 -13.38 1.01
N VAL A 490 -36.66 -14.10 0.78
CA VAL A 490 -35.90 -14.12 -0.48
C VAL A 490 -35.67 -15.56 -0.92
N SER A 491 -35.94 -15.85 -2.19
CA SER A 491 -35.63 -17.15 -2.79
C SER A 491 -34.34 -17.10 -3.61
N ARG A 492 -33.69 -18.25 -3.77
CA ARG A 492 -32.53 -18.42 -4.66
C ARG A 492 -32.87 -17.99 -6.08
N ALA A 493 -34.03 -18.40 -6.60
CA ALA A 493 -34.48 -18.01 -7.93
C ALA A 493 -34.61 -16.48 -8.08
N LYS A 494 -35.05 -15.77 -7.02
CA LYS A 494 -35.11 -14.31 -7.06
C LYS A 494 -33.72 -13.67 -7.01
N PHE A 495 -32.83 -14.17 -6.14
CA PHE A 495 -31.43 -13.73 -6.09
C PHE A 495 -30.71 -13.95 -7.43
N GLU A 496 -30.91 -15.10 -8.06
CA GLU A 496 -30.35 -15.42 -9.37
C GLU A 496 -30.91 -14.52 -10.47
N SER A 497 -32.21 -14.23 -10.43
CA SER A 497 -32.86 -13.35 -11.40
C SER A 497 -32.37 -11.90 -11.34
N ILE A 498 -32.10 -11.35 -10.16
CA ILE A 498 -31.64 -9.95 -10.04
C ILE A 498 -30.15 -9.80 -10.40
N ASN A 499 -29.38 -10.89 -10.36
CA ASN A 499 -27.95 -10.92 -10.65
C ASN A 499 -27.61 -11.56 -12.01
N SER A 500 -28.61 -11.97 -12.80
CA SER A 500 -28.39 -12.76 -14.02
C SER A 500 -27.43 -12.07 -15.01
N PHE A 501 -27.61 -10.76 -15.20
CA PHE A 501 -26.75 -9.95 -16.06
C PHE A 501 -25.27 -10.00 -15.64
N LEU A 502 -25.00 -10.00 -14.33
CA LEU A 502 -23.63 -10.09 -13.82
C LEU A 502 -23.06 -11.50 -14.00
N PHE A 503 -23.87 -12.55 -13.81
CA PHE A 503 -23.42 -13.93 -14.07
C PHE A 503 -23.15 -14.18 -15.55
N ASP A 504 -23.96 -13.60 -16.45
CA ASP A 504 -23.76 -13.68 -17.89
C ASP A 504 -22.43 -13.03 -18.29
N LYS A 505 -22.12 -11.85 -17.76
CA LYS A 505 -20.80 -11.20 -17.94
C LYS A 505 -19.63 -12.08 -17.53
N CYS A 506 -19.76 -12.85 -16.44
CA CYS A 506 -18.71 -13.78 -16.04
C CYS A 506 -18.43 -14.81 -17.13
N ILE A 507 -19.50 -15.40 -17.69
CA ILE A 507 -19.40 -16.41 -18.75
C ILE A 507 -18.92 -15.82 -20.08
N GLU A 508 -19.34 -14.61 -20.43
CA GLU A 508 -18.83 -13.91 -21.61
C GLU A 508 -17.31 -13.71 -21.54
N THR A 509 -16.78 -13.39 -20.35
CA THR A 509 -15.34 -13.25 -20.13
C THR A 509 -14.61 -14.59 -20.25
N VAL A 510 -15.18 -15.69 -19.72
CA VAL A 510 -14.65 -17.04 -19.94
C VAL A 510 -14.52 -17.34 -21.43
N MET A 511 -15.57 -17.07 -22.21
CA MET A 511 -15.55 -17.31 -23.65
C MET A 511 -14.54 -16.42 -24.39
N ARG A 512 -14.35 -15.17 -23.94
CA ARG A 512 -13.34 -14.26 -24.48
C ARG A 512 -11.93 -14.79 -24.23
N VAL A 513 -11.61 -15.23 -23.01
CA VAL A 513 -10.30 -15.80 -22.67
C VAL A 513 -10.00 -17.05 -23.50
N LEU A 514 -10.98 -17.94 -23.66
CA LEU A 514 -10.85 -19.11 -24.54
C LEU A 514 -10.58 -18.71 -25.99
N SER A 515 -11.30 -17.70 -26.50
CA SER A 515 -11.07 -17.16 -27.84
C SER A 515 -9.68 -16.53 -28.00
N ASP A 516 -9.23 -15.75 -27.01
CA ASP A 516 -7.92 -15.10 -27.00
C ASP A 516 -6.79 -16.16 -27.02
N ALA A 517 -6.97 -17.26 -26.31
CA ALA A 517 -6.05 -18.41 -26.30
C ALA A 517 -6.21 -19.35 -27.51
N SER A 518 -7.20 -19.12 -28.38
CA SER A 518 -7.56 -20.03 -29.48
C SER A 518 -7.89 -21.48 -29.02
N VAL A 519 -8.42 -21.63 -27.81
CA VAL A 519 -8.80 -22.92 -27.21
C VAL A 519 -10.32 -23.07 -27.19
N LYS A 520 -10.84 -24.25 -27.53
CA LYS A 520 -12.28 -24.52 -27.46
C LYS A 520 -12.65 -25.03 -26.07
N PRO A 521 -13.89 -24.82 -25.58
CA PRO A 521 -14.31 -25.31 -24.26
C PRO A 521 -14.05 -26.80 -24.02
N LYS A 522 -14.19 -27.63 -25.06
CA LYS A 522 -13.95 -29.08 -24.99
C LYS A 522 -12.47 -29.46 -24.80
N ASP A 523 -11.55 -28.56 -25.15
CA ASP A 523 -10.10 -28.76 -25.10
C ASP A 523 -9.50 -28.20 -23.78
N VAL A 524 -10.35 -27.69 -22.88
CA VAL A 524 -9.99 -27.38 -21.49
C VAL A 524 -10.07 -28.66 -20.69
N SER A 525 -8.98 -29.07 -20.04
CA SER A 525 -8.88 -30.30 -19.27
C SER A 525 -9.54 -30.20 -17.90
N ASP A 526 -9.39 -29.07 -17.21
CA ASP A 526 -9.95 -28.87 -15.86
C ASP A 526 -10.42 -27.41 -15.66
N VAL A 527 -11.40 -27.22 -14.77
CA VAL A 527 -11.95 -25.90 -14.41
C VAL A 527 -11.87 -25.74 -12.90
N VAL A 528 -10.91 -24.94 -12.45
CA VAL A 528 -10.62 -24.70 -11.04
C VAL A 528 -11.38 -23.47 -10.56
N LEU A 529 -12.08 -23.62 -9.43
CA LEU A 529 -12.85 -22.54 -8.83
C LEU A 529 -12.07 -21.90 -7.68
N VAL A 530 -11.96 -20.58 -7.71
CA VAL A 530 -11.25 -19.77 -6.71
C VAL A 530 -12.14 -18.60 -6.30
N GLY A 531 -12.04 -18.16 -5.05
CA GLY A 531 -12.80 -17.02 -4.56
C GLY A 531 -14.19 -17.37 -4.06
N GLY A 532 -14.61 -16.62 -3.04
CA GLY A 532 -15.77 -16.94 -2.22
C GLY A 532 -17.10 -17.10 -2.98
N SER A 533 -17.28 -16.29 -4.02
CA SER A 533 -18.53 -16.19 -4.77
C SER A 533 -18.71 -17.31 -5.80
N THR A 534 -17.69 -18.13 -6.06
CA THR A 534 -17.82 -19.34 -6.89
C THR A 534 -18.76 -20.39 -6.28
N ARG A 535 -19.05 -20.28 -4.98
CA ARG A 535 -20.02 -21.13 -4.27
C ARG A 535 -21.47 -20.91 -4.74
N ILE A 536 -21.76 -19.85 -5.48
CA ILE A 536 -23.10 -19.54 -6.00
C ILE A 536 -23.53 -20.64 -7.01
N PRO A 537 -24.62 -21.39 -6.74
CA PRO A 537 -25.04 -22.52 -7.57
C PRO A 537 -25.28 -22.18 -9.05
N LYS A 538 -25.82 -20.99 -9.33
CA LYS A 538 -26.08 -20.54 -10.70
C LYS A 538 -24.82 -20.38 -11.54
N VAL A 539 -23.77 -19.76 -10.96
CA VAL A 539 -22.47 -19.59 -11.61
C VAL A 539 -21.87 -20.97 -11.96
N ARG A 540 -21.89 -21.89 -10.99
CA ARG A 540 -21.40 -23.27 -11.19
C ARG A 540 -22.19 -24.02 -12.27
N ALA A 541 -23.51 -23.88 -12.27
CA ALA A 541 -24.38 -24.49 -13.28
C ALA A 541 -24.06 -23.96 -14.68
N MET A 542 -23.88 -22.64 -14.82
CA MET A 542 -23.53 -22.02 -16.10
C MET A 542 -22.15 -22.47 -16.60
N LEU A 543 -21.15 -22.57 -15.71
CA LEU A 543 -19.84 -23.12 -16.06
C LEU A 543 -19.94 -24.57 -16.54
N ARG A 544 -20.62 -25.45 -15.80
CA ARG A 544 -20.83 -26.85 -16.22
C ARG A 544 -21.47 -26.92 -17.60
N GLU A 545 -22.49 -26.09 -17.87
CA GLU A 545 -23.13 -26.02 -19.19
C GLU A 545 -22.13 -25.66 -20.29
N LYS A 546 -21.27 -24.65 -20.07
CA LYS A 546 -20.28 -24.22 -21.07
C LYS A 546 -19.18 -25.23 -21.33
N PHE A 547 -18.82 -26.03 -20.33
CA PHE A 547 -17.82 -27.09 -20.45
C PHE A 547 -18.43 -28.48 -20.67
N GLY A 548 -19.63 -28.55 -21.25
CA GLY A 548 -20.22 -29.82 -21.70
C GLY A 548 -20.61 -30.79 -20.59
N GLY A 549 -20.96 -30.27 -19.41
CA GLY A 549 -21.32 -31.06 -18.22
C GLY A 549 -20.12 -31.52 -17.38
N LYS A 550 -18.90 -31.06 -17.71
CA LYS A 550 -17.68 -31.37 -16.95
C LYS A 550 -17.82 -31.05 -15.46
N GLU A 551 -17.27 -31.93 -14.61
CA GLU A 551 -17.15 -31.65 -13.18
C GLU A 551 -16.15 -30.52 -12.93
N LEU A 552 -16.49 -29.61 -12.02
CA LEU A 552 -15.64 -28.48 -11.64
C LEU A 552 -14.69 -28.94 -10.53
N CYS A 553 -13.42 -28.54 -10.58
CA CYS A 553 -12.45 -28.91 -9.58
C CYS A 553 -12.73 -28.19 -8.25
N GLU A 554 -12.85 -28.99 -7.18
CA GLU A 554 -13.08 -28.55 -5.79
C GLU A 554 -11.96 -29.03 -4.85
N ARG A 555 -10.79 -29.42 -5.39
CA ARG A 555 -9.70 -30.00 -4.58
C ARG A 555 -8.95 -28.99 -3.73
N ILE A 556 -8.91 -27.75 -4.19
CA ILE A 556 -8.27 -26.63 -3.47
C ILE A 556 -9.34 -25.82 -2.74
N ASP A 557 -9.01 -25.31 -1.55
CA ASP A 557 -9.91 -24.40 -0.85
C ASP A 557 -9.94 -23.05 -1.59
N PRO A 558 -11.10 -22.59 -2.08
CA PRO A 558 -11.20 -21.36 -2.86
C PRO A 558 -10.87 -20.09 -2.07
N ASP A 559 -10.85 -20.13 -0.72
CA ASP A 559 -10.49 -18.99 0.12
C ASP A 559 -9.00 -18.97 0.51
N GLU A 560 -8.28 -20.08 0.31
CA GLU A 560 -6.86 -20.22 0.69
C GLU A 560 -5.92 -20.39 -0.51
N ALA A 561 -6.42 -20.86 -1.66
CA ALA A 561 -5.62 -21.21 -2.84
C ALA A 561 -4.68 -20.09 -3.32
N VAL A 562 -5.15 -18.84 -3.29
CA VAL A 562 -4.39 -17.68 -3.75
C VAL A 562 -3.21 -17.40 -2.81
N ALA A 563 -3.45 -17.34 -1.49
CA ALA A 563 -2.38 -17.17 -0.50
C ALA A 563 -1.41 -18.37 -0.51
N TYR A 564 -1.94 -19.57 -0.75
CA TYR A 564 -1.13 -20.77 -0.87
C TYR A 564 -0.12 -20.64 -2.02
N GLY A 565 -0.59 -20.27 -3.22
CA GLY A 565 0.27 -20.05 -4.38
C GLY A 565 1.28 -18.91 -4.19
N ALA A 566 0.87 -17.84 -3.52
CA ALA A 566 1.76 -16.74 -3.17
C ALA A 566 2.88 -17.22 -2.22
N ALA A 567 2.56 -18.09 -1.25
CA ALA A 567 3.54 -18.66 -0.32
C ALA A 567 4.51 -19.63 -1.03
N VAL A 568 4.04 -20.38 -2.04
CA VAL A 568 4.90 -21.19 -2.92
C VAL A 568 5.87 -20.28 -3.67
N GLN A 569 5.39 -19.20 -4.28
CA GLN A 569 6.26 -18.26 -4.98
C GLN A 569 7.26 -17.59 -4.04
N ALA A 570 6.85 -17.28 -2.81
CA ALA A 570 7.73 -16.78 -1.76
C ALA A 570 8.83 -17.80 -1.39
N ALA A 571 8.50 -19.10 -1.36
CA ALA A 571 9.47 -20.17 -1.15
C ALA A 571 10.53 -20.21 -2.27
N VAL A 572 10.09 -20.12 -3.52
CA VAL A 572 10.99 -20.09 -4.70
C VAL A 572 11.94 -18.89 -4.61
N LEU A 573 11.42 -17.70 -4.29
CA LEU A 573 12.21 -16.47 -4.21
C LEU A 573 13.13 -16.39 -2.98
N SER A 574 12.79 -17.08 -1.89
CA SER A 574 13.64 -17.19 -0.70
C SER A 574 14.78 -18.21 -0.86
N GLY A 575 14.79 -18.96 -1.97
CA GLY A 575 15.79 -20.00 -2.21
C GLY A 575 15.57 -21.25 -1.36
N ALA A 576 14.33 -21.48 -0.89
CA ALA A 576 13.98 -22.69 -0.17
C ALA A 576 14.20 -23.91 -1.10
N GLN A 577 15.29 -24.64 -0.87
CA GLN A 577 15.65 -25.85 -1.62
C GLN A 577 14.78 -27.02 -1.17
N ALA A 578 13.54 -27.07 -1.67
CA ALA A 578 12.69 -28.26 -1.59
C ALA A 578 12.56 -28.87 -2.99
N ALA A 579 12.53 -30.20 -3.08
CA ALA A 579 12.32 -30.90 -4.35
C ALA A 579 11.02 -30.45 -5.05
N ALA A 580 10.01 -30.04 -4.28
CA ALA A 580 8.73 -29.55 -4.79
C ALA A 580 8.78 -28.14 -5.42
N THR A 581 9.83 -27.34 -5.17
CA THR A 581 9.94 -25.94 -5.62
C THR A 581 11.07 -25.69 -6.61
N THR A 582 11.97 -26.66 -6.79
CA THR A 582 13.23 -26.48 -7.53
C THR A 582 13.02 -26.32 -9.04
N ASP A 583 11.96 -26.91 -9.60
CA ASP A 583 11.67 -26.91 -11.04
C ASP A 583 10.41 -26.12 -11.42
N LEU A 584 9.89 -25.27 -10.51
CA LEU A 584 8.71 -24.45 -10.79
C LEU A 584 9.08 -23.25 -11.67
N LEU A 585 8.58 -23.25 -12.91
CA LEU A 585 8.69 -22.11 -13.83
C LEU A 585 7.32 -21.49 -14.05
N LEU A 586 7.20 -20.20 -13.73
CA LEU A 586 5.98 -19.44 -13.98
C LEU A 586 6.20 -18.43 -15.12
N VAL A 587 5.39 -18.53 -16.16
CA VAL A 587 5.33 -17.59 -17.28
C VAL A 587 3.94 -16.96 -17.31
N ASP A 588 3.85 -15.70 -16.90
CA ASP A 588 2.61 -14.91 -16.90
C ASP A 588 2.52 -14.07 -18.19
N VAL A 589 1.43 -13.34 -18.39
CA VAL A 589 1.20 -12.49 -19.58
C VAL A 589 0.70 -11.09 -19.25
N ALA A 590 0.90 -10.16 -20.18
CA ALA A 590 0.37 -8.80 -20.09
C ALA A 590 -1.17 -8.81 -20.18
N PRO A 591 -1.93 -8.29 -19.19
CA PRO A 591 -3.40 -8.36 -19.22
C PRO A 591 -4.04 -7.42 -20.26
N LEU A 592 -3.39 -6.29 -20.53
CA LEU A 592 -3.85 -5.24 -21.44
C LEU A 592 -2.78 -4.95 -22.51
N SER A 593 -3.22 -4.45 -23.66
CA SER A 593 -2.31 -3.94 -24.68
C SER A 593 -1.75 -2.59 -24.25
N LEU A 594 -0.43 -2.45 -24.32
CA LEU A 594 0.30 -1.25 -23.95
C LEU A 594 0.84 -0.59 -25.22
N GLY A 595 0.73 0.73 -25.31
CA GLY A 595 1.16 1.47 -26.48
C GLY A 595 1.04 2.96 -26.28
N ILE A 596 1.26 3.71 -27.36
CA ILE A 596 1.17 5.17 -27.36
C ILE A 596 -0.05 5.63 -28.16
N GLU A 597 -0.62 6.75 -27.75
CA GLU A 597 -1.60 7.47 -28.56
C GLU A 597 -0.86 8.27 -29.64
N LEU A 598 -1.25 8.04 -30.90
CA LEU A 598 -0.80 8.82 -32.04
C LEU A 598 -1.77 9.97 -32.30
N VAL A 599 -1.33 10.91 -33.15
CA VAL A 599 -2.19 12.00 -33.62
C VAL A 599 -3.49 11.43 -34.23
N GLY A 600 -4.60 12.10 -33.93
CA GLY A 600 -5.94 11.63 -34.29
C GLY A 600 -6.56 10.65 -33.29
N GLY A 601 -5.94 10.44 -32.12
CA GLY A 601 -6.48 9.59 -31.05
C GLY A 601 -6.38 8.08 -31.35
N VAL A 602 -5.50 7.70 -32.27
CA VAL A 602 -5.32 6.30 -32.67
C VAL A 602 -4.26 5.66 -31.78
N MET A 603 -4.61 4.58 -31.08
CA MET A 603 -3.66 3.84 -30.25
C MET A 603 -2.76 2.93 -31.09
N SER A 604 -1.44 3.13 -31.00
CA SER A 604 -0.42 2.25 -31.56
C SER A 604 0.08 1.29 -30.48
N SER A 605 -0.39 0.03 -30.53
CA SER A 605 0.03 -1.01 -29.58
C SER A 605 1.47 -1.45 -29.81
N VAL A 606 2.30 -1.35 -28.77
CA VAL A 606 3.70 -1.82 -28.77
C VAL A 606 3.80 -3.22 -28.16
N ILE A 607 3.24 -3.42 -26.96
CA ILE A 607 3.07 -4.74 -26.33
C ILE A 607 1.59 -5.09 -26.40
N LYS A 608 1.25 -6.19 -27.07
CA LYS A 608 -0.14 -6.66 -27.15
C LYS A 608 -0.52 -7.38 -25.85
N ARG A 609 -1.79 -7.33 -25.46
CA ARG A 609 -2.30 -8.20 -24.39
C ARG A 609 -2.00 -9.68 -24.69
N ASN A 610 -1.88 -10.46 -23.63
CA ASN A 610 -1.46 -11.85 -23.61
C ASN A 610 -0.01 -12.08 -24.09
N THR A 611 0.83 -11.04 -24.23
CA THR A 611 2.28 -11.23 -24.47
C THR A 611 2.93 -11.76 -23.18
N PRO A 612 3.73 -12.86 -23.23
CA PRO A 612 4.45 -13.38 -22.07
C PRO A 612 5.34 -12.32 -21.40
N ILE A 613 5.42 -12.32 -20.07
CA ILE A 613 6.23 -11.38 -19.28
C ILE A 613 7.33 -12.10 -18.49
N PRO A 614 8.52 -11.48 -18.31
CA PRO A 614 8.89 -10.13 -18.74
C PRO A 614 9.03 -9.99 -20.26
N ALA A 615 8.74 -8.79 -20.79
CA ALA A 615 8.77 -8.50 -22.22
C ALA A 615 9.43 -7.15 -22.51
N ARG A 616 10.17 -7.07 -23.61
CA ARG A 616 10.74 -5.83 -24.15
C ARG A 616 10.40 -5.70 -25.63
N LYS A 617 9.84 -4.56 -26.03
CA LYS A 617 9.57 -4.24 -27.43
C LYS A 617 9.93 -2.80 -27.75
N THR A 618 10.59 -2.59 -28.87
CA THR A 618 10.95 -1.27 -29.39
C THR A 618 10.21 -1.02 -30.69
N GLN A 619 9.64 0.17 -30.81
CA GLN A 619 8.99 0.63 -32.02
C GLN A 619 9.46 2.05 -32.35
N ARG A 620 9.77 2.27 -33.63
CA ARG A 620 10.22 3.55 -34.14
C ARG A 620 9.04 4.42 -34.52
N TYR A 621 9.10 5.68 -34.12
CA TYR A 621 8.15 6.72 -34.48
C TYR A 621 8.89 7.88 -35.14
N SER A 622 8.20 8.60 -36.01
CA SER A 622 8.70 9.81 -36.66
C SER A 622 7.62 10.89 -36.67
N THR A 623 8.02 12.12 -36.97
CA THR A 623 7.13 13.27 -37.13
C THR A 623 6.17 13.10 -38.29
N GLU A 624 4.97 13.68 -38.18
CA GLU A 624 3.87 13.48 -39.12
C GLU A 624 3.77 14.57 -40.20
N GLU A 625 4.20 15.80 -39.91
CA GLU A 625 3.90 16.95 -40.77
C GLU A 625 4.87 17.07 -41.95
N ASP A 626 4.32 17.36 -43.14
CA ASP A 626 5.11 17.67 -44.32
C ASP A 626 6.06 18.85 -44.05
N TYR A 627 7.33 18.70 -44.41
CA TYR A 627 8.40 19.71 -44.22
C TYR A 627 8.76 20.02 -42.75
N GLN A 628 8.32 19.21 -41.79
CA GLN A 628 8.86 19.24 -40.42
C GLN A 628 10.31 18.75 -40.40
N THR A 629 11.11 19.24 -39.45
CA THR A 629 12.40 18.61 -39.13
C THR A 629 12.13 17.18 -38.65
N GLU A 630 12.59 16.20 -39.43
CA GLU A 630 12.45 14.78 -39.13
C GLU A 630 13.19 14.45 -37.82
N ILE A 631 12.53 13.69 -36.95
CA ILE A 631 13.15 13.08 -35.78
C ILE A 631 12.70 11.63 -35.71
N GLU A 632 13.65 10.70 -35.69
CA GLU A 632 13.37 9.28 -35.45
C GLU A 632 13.51 8.98 -33.97
N ILE A 633 12.42 8.58 -33.32
CA ILE A 633 12.42 8.23 -31.89
C ILE A 633 12.13 6.74 -31.75
N ASP A 634 13.09 6.01 -31.23
CA ASP A 634 12.94 4.61 -30.81
C ASP A 634 12.31 4.57 -29.41
N VAL A 635 11.03 4.23 -29.34
CA VAL A 635 10.30 4.07 -28.08
C VAL A 635 10.30 2.59 -27.69
N THR A 636 10.85 2.30 -26.51
CA THR A 636 10.94 0.96 -25.95
C THR A 636 10.01 0.84 -24.75
N PHE A 637 9.17 -0.19 -24.77
CA PHE A 637 8.34 -0.64 -23.66
C PHE A 637 8.99 -1.88 -23.05
N GLU A 638 9.25 -1.85 -21.75
CA GLU A 638 9.77 -2.96 -20.95
C GLU A 638 8.79 -3.28 -19.83
N LEU A 639 8.18 -4.46 -19.88
CA LEU A 639 7.30 -4.99 -18.86
C LEU A 639 8.09 -5.98 -18.00
N ASP A 640 8.24 -5.70 -16.71
CA ASP A 640 9.01 -6.54 -15.79
C ASP A 640 8.23 -7.80 -15.35
N ALA A 641 8.83 -8.59 -14.46
CA ALA A 641 8.21 -9.82 -13.94
C ALA A 641 7.05 -9.58 -12.95
N ASN A 642 6.77 -8.33 -12.56
CA ASN A 642 5.59 -7.91 -11.80
C ASN A 642 4.46 -7.41 -12.71
N GLY A 643 4.71 -7.31 -14.02
CA GLY A 643 3.80 -6.67 -14.96
C GLY A 643 3.83 -5.14 -14.85
N ILE A 644 4.94 -4.57 -14.39
CA ILE A 644 5.16 -3.11 -14.27
C ILE A 644 5.89 -2.60 -15.52
N LEU A 645 5.37 -1.53 -16.10
CA LEU A 645 5.84 -0.95 -17.35
C LEU A 645 6.90 0.14 -17.12
N ASN A 646 8.04 -0.01 -17.78
CA ASN A 646 9.06 1.02 -17.96
C ASN A 646 9.10 1.44 -19.43
N VAL A 647 9.12 2.75 -19.69
CA VAL A 647 9.17 3.30 -21.04
C VAL A 647 10.44 4.11 -21.21
N SER A 648 11.16 3.90 -22.31
CA SER A 648 12.31 4.70 -22.68
C SER A 648 12.23 5.14 -24.13
N ALA A 649 12.62 6.38 -24.41
CA ALA A 649 12.74 6.94 -25.74
C ALA A 649 14.21 7.24 -26.04
N PHE A 650 14.67 6.87 -27.23
CA PHE A 650 16.02 7.12 -27.72
C PHE A 650 15.95 7.78 -29.08
N ASP A 651 16.63 8.92 -29.22
CA ASP A 651 16.83 9.60 -30.50
C ASP A 651 18.18 9.15 -31.08
N ALA A 652 18.11 8.44 -32.21
CA ALA A 652 19.28 7.86 -32.85
C ALA A 652 20.21 8.91 -33.50
N GLU A 653 19.70 10.09 -33.84
CA GLU A 653 20.48 11.13 -34.50
C GLU A 653 21.27 11.98 -33.51
N THR A 654 20.62 12.40 -32.41
CA THR A 654 21.27 13.24 -31.40
C THR A 654 21.99 12.42 -30.33
N GLY A 655 21.70 11.13 -30.22
CA GLY A 655 22.13 10.27 -29.13
C GLY A 655 21.46 10.60 -27.78
N ALA A 656 20.46 11.49 -27.78
CA ALA A 656 19.70 11.82 -26.60
C ALA A 656 18.80 10.64 -26.19
N SER A 657 18.75 10.37 -24.89
CA SER A 657 17.88 9.34 -24.31
C SER A 657 17.09 9.92 -23.16
N ALA A 658 15.81 9.59 -23.07
CA ALA A 658 14.97 9.82 -21.91
C ALA A 658 14.33 8.50 -21.50
N SER A 659 14.22 8.25 -20.20
CA SER A 659 13.48 7.09 -19.69
C SER A 659 12.59 7.53 -18.55
N THR A 660 11.40 6.95 -18.46
CA THR A 660 10.44 7.21 -17.41
C THR A 660 9.61 5.97 -17.15
N THR A 661 9.45 5.59 -15.89
CA THR A 661 8.32 4.78 -15.44
C THR A 661 7.15 5.76 -15.35
N ILE A 662 6.00 5.47 -15.96
CA ILE A 662 4.93 6.46 -16.23
C ILE A 662 4.63 7.33 -14.99
N ALA A 663 5.24 8.53 -14.93
CA ALA A 663 5.31 9.35 -13.72
C ALA A 663 4.06 10.21 -13.49
N ASN A 664 3.16 10.26 -14.48
CA ASN A 664 1.95 11.09 -14.49
C ASN A 664 0.66 10.25 -14.46
N SER A 665 0.76 9.00 -14.00
CA SER A 665 -0.41 8.13 -13.87
C SER A 665 -0.99 8.15 -12.45
N PRO A 666 -2.32 8.02 -12.32
CA PRO A 666 -2.99 7.88 -11.02
C PRO A 666 -2.40 6.68 -10.28
N GLY A 667 -2.05 6.82 -9.00
CA GLY A 667 -1.42 5.73 -8.22
C GLY A 667 0.11 5.63 -8.36
N HIS A 668 0.77 6.44 -9.21
CA HIS A 668 2.22 6.61 -9.12
C HIS A 668 2.56 7.47 -7.89
N ILE A 669 3.13 6.83 -6.87
CA ILE A 669 3.56 7.49 -5.63
C ILE A 669 5.07 7.67 -5.69
N SER A 670 5.53 8.92 -5.59
CA SER A 670 6.96 9.20 -5.58
C SER A 670 7.66 8.56 -4.37
N PRO A 671 8.95 8.19 -4.46
CA PRO A 671 9.69 7.65 -3.32
C PRO A 671 9.63 8.54 -2.07
N ASP A 672 9.65 9.87 -2.24
CA ASP A 672 9.53 10.83 -1.14
C ASP A 672 8.14 10.80 -0.48
N GLU A 673 7.10 10.59 -1.27
CA GLU A 673 5.73 10.44 -0.77
C GLU A 673 5.54 9.09 -0.06
N ILE A 674 6.10 7.99 -0.60
CA ILE A 674 6.14 6.69 0.10
C ILE A 674 6.87 6.84 1.44
N ALA A 675 8.05 7.47 1.46
CA ALA A 675 8.82 7.67 2.69
C ALA A 675 8.03 8.51 3.73
N ARG A 676 7.27 9.51 3.28
CA ARG A 676 6.38 10.29 4.13
C ARG A 676 5.24 9.43 4.70
N MET A 677 4.60 8.61 3.87
CA MET A 677 3.53 7.70 4.27
C MET A 677 4.03 6.64 5.27
N VAL A 678 5.22 6.06 5.03
CA VAL A 678 5.89 5.13 5.97
C VAL A 678 6.07 5.79 7.34
N ARG A 679 6.63 7.01 7.38
CA ARG A 679 6.82 7.73 8.65
C ARG A 679 5.49 7.97 9.38
N ILE A 680 4.45 8.40 8.66
CA ILE A 680 3.12 8.61 9.23
C ILE A 680 2.51 7.28 9.74
N ALA A 681 2.69 6.19 9.00
CA ALA A 681 2.24 4.86 9.42
C ALA A 681 2.95 4.41 10.71
N GLU A 682 4.26 4.61 10.81
CA GLU A 682 5.04 4.32 12.02
C GLU A 682 4.62 5.16 13.22
N GLU A 683 4.40 6.48 13.03
CA GLU A 683 3.90 7.37 14.08
C GLU A 683 2.52 6.94 14.60
N ASN A 684 1.60 6.61 13.68
CA ASN A 684 0.27 6.14 14.05
C ASN A 684 0.34 4.79 14.78
N ARG A 685 1.18 3.87 14.30
CA ARG A 685 1.41 2.56 14.91
C ARG A 685 1.94 2.69 16.34
N ALA A 686 2.97 3.51 16.54
CA ALA A 686 3.55 3.75 17.86
C ALA A 686 2.50 4.31 18.84
N ALA A 687 1.66 5.24 18.38
CA ALA A 687 0.61 5.81 19.20
C ALA A 687 -0.55 4.83 19.48
N ASP A 688 -0.92 3.97 18.53
CA ASP A 688 -1.90 2.90 18.75
C ASP A 688 -1.37 1.85 19.74
N GLU A 689 -0.09 1.50 19.64
CA GLU A 689 0.60 0.58 20.57
C GLU A 689 0.67 1.16 21.98
N GLU A 690 1.00 2.46 22.13
CA GLU A 690 1.00 3.14 23.41
C GLU A 690 -0.40 3.15 24.05
N PHE A 691 -1.44 3.42 23.25
CA PHE A 691 -2.83 3.36 23.71
C PHE A 691 -3.19 1.96 24.21
N ARG A 692 -2.85 0.92 23.44
CA ARG A 692 -3.11 -0.48 23.80
C ARG A 692 -2.42 -0.87 25.10
N LYS A 693 -1.11 -0.57 25.23
CA LYS A 693 -0.34 -0.80 26.46
C LYS A 693 -0.97 -0.13 27.69
N ARG A 694 -1.49 1.10 27.53
CA ARG A 694 -2.21 1.79 28.60
C ARG A 694 -3.55 1.14 28.92
N ALA A 695 -4.32 0.74 27.91
CA ALA A 695 -5.60 0.06 28.10
C ALA A 695 -5.42 -1.28 28.84
N ASP A 696 -4.42 -2.07 28.45
CA ASP A 696 -4.09 -3.36 29.06
C ASP A 696 -3.64 -3.18 30.51
N ALA A 697 -2.70 -2.26 30.78
CA ALA A 697 -2.26 -1.98 32.15
C ALA A 697 -3.40 -1.50 33.07
N ARG A 698 -4.38 -0.75 32.52
CA ARG A 698 -5.58 -0.34 33.26
C ARG A 698 -6.50 -1.53 33.53
N ASN A 699 -6.69 -2.41 32.56
CA ASN A 699 -7.50 -3.61 32.71
C ASN A 699 -6.88 -4.56 33.74
N GLU A 700 -5.56 -4.76 33.71
CA GLU A 700 -4.82 -5.53 34.70
C GLU A 700 -4.96 -4.96 36.11
N LEU A 701 -4.82 -3.63 36.28
CA LEU A 701 -5.07 -2.96 37.57
C LEU A 701 -6.50 -3.19 38.06
N THR A 702 -7.47 -3.09 37.17
CA THR A 702 -8.89 -3.28 37.50
C THR A 702 -9.19 -4.73 37.86
N HIS A 703 -8.57 -5.70 37.18
CA HIS A 703 -8.70 -7.12 37.48
C HIS A 703 -8.10 -7.45 38.84
N LEU A 704 -6.85 -7.02 39.09
CA LEU A 704 -6.18 -7.20 40.38
C LEU A 704 -7.02 -6.60 41.52
N ALA A 705 -7.62 -5.43 41.31
CA ALA A 705 -8.50 -4.82 42.29
C ALA A 705 -9.78 -5.63 42.53
N LYS A 706 -10.38 -6.25 41.51
CA LYS A 706 -11.53 -7.13 41.69
C LYS A 706 -11.15 -8.38 42.49
N ASP A 707 -10.04 -9.03 42.14
CA ASP A 707 -9.52 -10.18 42.89
C ASP A 707 -9.22 -9.80 44.35
N GLY A 708 -8.67 -8.60 44.56
CA GLY A 708 -8.39 -8.05 45.88
C GLY A 708 -9.65 -7.80 46.71
N ILE A 709 -10.75 -7.36 46.10
CA ILE A 709 -12.04 -7.22 46.77
C ILE A 709 -12.54 -8.59 47.23
N GLU A 710 -12.50 -9.60 46.37
CA GLU A 710 -12.98 -10.95 46.69
C GLU A 710 -12.17 -11.58 47.82
N ALA A 711 -10.84 -11.55 47.72
CA ALA A 711 -9.94 -12.10 48.73
C ALA A 711 -10.05 -11.38 50.08
N ALA A 712 -10.07 -10.03 50.08
CA ALA A 712 -10.18 -9.25 51.30
C ALA A 712 -11.56 -9.41 51.97
N ALA A 713 -12.64 -9.53 51.18
CA ALA A 713 -13.97 -9.79 51.71
C ALA A 713 -14.05 -11.17 52.39
N ALA A 714 -13.43 -12.20 51.79
CA ALA A 714 -13.36 -13.53 52.39
C ALA A 714 -12.54 -13.54 53.71
N ALA A 715 -11.52 -12.69 53.82
CA ALA A 715 -10.69 -12.54 55.02
C ALA A 715 -11.29 -11.59 56.08
N GLY A 716 -12.39 -10.90 55.79
CA GLY A 716 -13.00 -9.90 56.69
C GLY A 716 -12.24 -8.57 56.78
N ASP A 717 -11.34 -8.27 55.83
CA ASP A 717 -10.56 -7.03 55.78
C ASP A 717 -11.31 -5.93 55.02
N ALA A 718 -12.20 -5.22 55.72
CA ALA A 718 -12.97 -4.11 55.17
C ALA A 718 -12.09 -2.93 54.67
N GLY A 719 -10.89 -2.76 55.25
CA GLY A 719 -9.96 -1.69 54.85
C GLY A 719 -9.39 -1.96 53.47
N MET A 720 -8.96 -3.19 53.23
CA MET A 720 -8.43 -3.60 51.93
C MET A 720 -9.51 -3.61 50.83
N VAL A 721 -10.75 -3.99 51.15
CA VAL A 721 -11.89 -3.86 50.22
C VAL A 721 -12.08 -2.40 49.78
N ALA A 722 -12.00 -1.44 50.71
CA ALA A 722 -12.14 -0.02 50.38
C ALA A 722 -10.99 0.48 49.49
N VAL A 723 -9.75 0.05 49.76
CA VAL A 723 -8.58 0.37 48.94
C VAL A 723 -8.77 -0.14 47.51
N ALA A 724 -9.09 -1.43 47.33
CA ALA A 724 -9.25 -2.02 46.01
C ALA A 724 -10.38 -1.35 45.20
N ARG A 725 -11.53 -1.04 45.83
CA ARG A 725 -12.60 -0.26 45.19
C ARG A 725 -12.16 1.13 44.75
N SER A 726 -11.29 1.79 45.52
CA SER A 726 -10.78 3.11 45.15
C SER A 726 -9.89 3.08 43.90
N HIS A 727 -9.15 1.98 43.67
CA HIS A 727 -8.37 1.81 42.45
C HIS A 727 -9.27 1.61 41.23
N ILE A 728 -10.36 0.83 41.34
CA ILE A 728 -11.36 0.68 40.26
C ILE A 728 -11.99 2.04 39.95
N ALA A 729 -12.50 2.75 40.96
CA ALA A 729 -13.14 4.05 40.77
C ALA A 729 -12.18 5.08 40.15
N TRP A 730 -10.90 5.05 40.53
CA TRP A 730 -9.89 5.90 39.92
C TRP A 730 -9.60 5.50 38.47
N ALA A 731 -9.45 4.20 38.19
CA ALA A 731 -9.17 3.69 36.83
C ALA A 731 -10.29 4.04 35.84
N GLU A 732 -11.54 4.06 36.30
CA GLU A 732 -12.72 4.42 35.51
C GLU A 732 -12.90 5.94 35.34
N SER A 733 -12.27 6.76 36.20
CA SER A 733 -12.33 8.22 36.13
C SER A 733 -11.55 8.80 34.95
N ASP A 734 -11.82 10.05 34.56
CA ASP A 734 -11.05 10.77 33.52
C ASP A 734 -9.54 10.76 33.80
N ALA A 735 -9.14 10.84 35.07
CA ALA A 735 -7.73 10.77 35.48
C ALA A 735 -7.12 9.38 35.24
N GLY A 736 -7.88 8.30 35.44
CA GLY A 736 -7.45 6.94 35.14
C GLY A 736 -7.45 6.64 33.64
N GLN A 737 -8.42 7.17 32.90
CA GLN A 737 -8.47 7.01 31.44
C GLN A 737 -7.33 7.76 30.74
N SER A 738 -6.95 8.93 31.23
CA SER A 738 -5.84 9.75 30.71
C SER A 738 -4.48 9.41 31.31
N ALA A 739 -4.40 8.50 32.29
CA ALA A 739 -3.15 8.14 32.97
C ALA A 739 -2.11 7.53 32.01
N SER A 740 -0.83 7.83 32.27
CA SER A 740 0.28 7.22 31.57
C SER A 740 0.44 5.74 31.96
N TYR A 741 1.11 4.97 31.09
CA TYR A 741 1.44 3.58 31.37
C TYR A 741 2.21 3.41 32.70
N ALA A 742 3.17 4.29 32.97
CA ALA A 742 3.96 4.29 34.20
C ALA A 742 3.09 4.52 35.46
N GLU A 743 2.11 5.41 35.40
CA GLU A 743 1.20 5.66 36.52
C GLU A 743 0.28 4.46 36.79
N LEU A 744 -0.22 3.82 35.74
CA LEU A 744 -1.03 2.59 35.85
C LEU A 744 -0.22 1.45 36.48
N ARG A 745 1.03 1.24 36.01
CA ARG A 745 1.94 0.22 36.55
C ARG A 745 2.37 0.51 37.99
N ARG A 746 2.58 1.79 38.34
CA ARG A 746 2.86 2.19 39.73
C ARG A 746 1.70 1.82 40.65
N ARG A 747 0.46 2.16 40.26
CA ARG A 747 -0.74 1.83 41.03
C ARG A 747 -1.01 0.33 41.11
N PHE A 748 -0.74 -0.40 40.04
CA PHE A 748 -0.77 -1.87 40.04
C PHE A 748 0.19 -2.43 41.10
N SER A 749 1.44 -1.97 41.08
CA SER A 749 2.49 -2.42 42.03
C SER A 749 2.14 -2.07 43.47
N GLU A 750 1.59 -0.88 43.71
CA GLU A 750 1.12 -0.46 45.05
C GLU A 750 -0.01 -1.36 45.58
N LEU A 751 -0.96 -1.72 44.72
CA LEU A 751 -2.06 -2.60 45.08
C LEU A 751 -1.58 -4.04 45.30
N ALA A 752 -0.76 -4.57 44.39
CA ALA A 752 -0.18 -5.90 44.48
C ALA A 752 0.63 -6.08 45.77
N SER A 753 1.45 -5.07 46.11
CA SER A 753 2.23 -5.05 47.35
C SER A 753 1.34 -5.10 48.60
N ARG A 754 0.24 -4.35 48.62
CA ARG A 754 -0.73 -4.38 49.73
C ARG A 754 -1.47 -5.71 49.84
N MET A 755 -1.63 -6.42 48.72
CA MET A 755 -2.24 -7.75 48.67
C MET A 755 -1.26 -8.88 49.05
N GLY A 756 0.01 -8.56 49.33
CA GLY A 756 1.02 -9.55 49.71
C GLY A 756 1.59 -10.33 48.53
N PHE A 757 1.35 -9.88 47.29
CA PHE A 757 2.06 -10.41 46.13
C PHE A 757 3.45 -9.75 46.06
N SER A 758 4.50 -10.57 45.96
CA SER A 758 5.82 -10.07 45.55
C SER A 758 5.66 -9.51 44.14
N ALA A 759 6.12 -8.28 43.90
CA ALA A 759 6.27 -7.79 42.54
C ALA A 759 7.12 -8.82 41.78
N ALA A 760 6.54 -9.47 40.78
CA ALA A 760 7.34 -10.21 39.83
C ALA A 760 8.27 -9.18 39.18
N GLU A 761 9.58 -9.41 39.27
CA GLU A 761 10.56 -8.59 38.56
C GLU A 761 10.21 -8.64 37.07
N ASP A 762 9.96 -7.47 36.48
CA ASP A 762 9.84 -7.29 35.04
C ASP A 762 11.15 -7.78 34.38
N THR A 763 11.12 -8.97 33.79
CA THR A 763 12.08 -9.36 32.75
C THR A 763 11.42 -9.24 31.39
N ALA A 764 11.88 -8.22 30.67
CA ALA A 764 11.78 -7.93 29.22
C ALA A 764 10.40 -7.54 28.66
#